data_AF-A0A660WR38-F1
#
_entry.id   AF-A0A660WR38-F1
#
_cell.length_a   1.000
_cell.length_b   1.000
_cell.length_c   1.000
_cell.angle_alpha   90.00
_cell.angle_beta   90.00
_cell.angle_gamma   90.00
#
_symmetry.space_group_name_H-M   'P 1'
#
loop_
_entity.id
_entity.type
_entity.pdbx_description
1 polymer ?
#
loop_
_entity_poly.entity_id
_entity_poly.type
_entity_poly.pdbx_seq_one_letter_code
_entity_poly.pdbx_strand_id
1 'polypeptide(L)'
;RTSRLIKELKDKKVSVLQVAVKALGEICIRLFGRELLGGRLDGREANVSELIKDLERFSLDGLVRKELQSEYTAGSFRQSSIKGAFGYVNFRYGSISATKLEERKWEIKDEGYEPKDKKKKDEYRKALNILFNPDVDGSVRDEFSAEELYSVVLRLRDRNLKKPLNIPGDLKEWKKGIESLLENNEYSNLCKLLAFADFSKRPSYQKIKERLGIEMEIDDFSELFERLKNRKKLVWITGNVYGLFADLLFIQTLMKEGIVEKVYLVSKRLGREDEATIEDIGLLLEKEEVGFLKQKIEEQKVKIIDSGSKGVGINLRQASEKFKKLINLVKNNEAVLVAKGELNNLTLNLLDAEHYRIALAEERITIQFSGLFWDENENEFPYPFVIRIPPSIMPAEEFSGKSKVRQSLAQFYKARKRYEEEGNVDYESVLRKMLKRKITFAECVASEVLLVEELSEKGRKEFKKKARRRKGERVRKLIEEKNLKLISKKINKVIKGRGKYFRDIYKLNSGNPQSTGKKILSKVKTEKKVLVNGIVIDFKKAGLKLEVGKANEVSPGKYSAKEKRELIQSQKIAEEYRERSVKFIFNLLYFFTRSLFGEYNEFRKEQGRSEEILPDKFKNVYIDTYLKRDKKELVLPLYNKGFVAFTKEGKLIAGYLKLGSGSFCVNGKEIFKWEKENIIDESLAEVEDLNEKLKSKDILVFTPMCSDDIKEKYENRRISTSLTVGEKRVNILVVNNEIVFAKEGDVLISCIGDIFSVKKEYFNDNLRKYFEGQGGFYRIKENLNYEFKMDVPKELKEKGINEWSDLEWLMGGGNSLVYDGENLVENENVWRKHFEFEGWPKETSTQTLETQLTWDRGPRIIMGMTKDGEFFVFTFDGRTESKGVRFDEAIQIIYDKLGKNNINWALNLDDGSSVSLSVVENGKAYVINYPAPGPDNWPGKERPINSFCIIMENSTSDKDGGEKLNDKDNYSYPLSVPEEFQKIVSKQYAKIEVRLSEDKTNYVLEVLEGESQPLHQETIKSKLNQLSQLIKGYKITAPPEEFNLVITTDLASTQGNVAAVDLSKNTVFIHPYFFY
;
A
#
# COMPACT_ATOMS: atom_id res chain seq x y z
N ARG A 1 -24.02 -52.56 4.98
CA ARG A 1 -22.88 -51.64 4.69
C ARG A 1 -21.82 -51.67 5.80
N THR A 2 -22.22 -51.54 7.07
CA THR A 2 -21.34 -51.58 8.24
C THR A 2 -20.51 -52.87 8.35
N SER A 3 -21.11 -54.05 8.11
CA SER A 3 -20.39 -55.33 8.17
C SER A 3 -19.34 -55.52 7.07
N ARG A 4 -19.51 -54.84 5.91
CA ARG A 4 -18.54 -54.85 4.79
C ARG A 4 -17.35 -53.94 5.10
N LEU A 5 -17.61 -52.80 5.73
CA LEU A 5 -16.58 -51.89 6.25
C LEU A 5 -15.75 -52.58 7.35
N ILE A 6 -16.40 -53.31 8.26
CA ILE A 6 -15.72 -54.06 9.34
C ILE A 6 -14.80 -55.16 8.78
N LYS A 7 -15.19 -55.82 7.68
CA LYS A 7 -14.37 -56.84 7.01
C LYS A 7 -13.15 -56.23 6.31
N GLU A 8 -13.31 -55.11 5.60
CA GLU A 8 -12.20 -54.37 4.95
C GLU A 8 -11.23 -53.71 5.94
N LEU A 9 -11.68 -53.44 7.17
CA LEU A 9 -10.88 -52.81 8.23
C LEU A 9 -10.09 -53.81 9.08
N LYS A 10 -10.56 -55.07 9.22
CA LYS A 10 -9.79 -56.15 9.86
C LYS A 10 -8.49 -56.45 9.11
N ASP A 11 -8.48 -56.28 7.79
CA ASP A 11 -7.29 -56.50 6.95
C ASP A 11 -6.25 -55.35 7.05
N LYS A 12 -6.60 -54.21 7.67
CA LYS A 12 -5.75 -53.00 7.70
C LYS A 12 -5.13 -52.63 9.06
N LYS A 13 -5.26 -53.46 10.10
CA LYS A 13 -4.67 -53.24 11.45
C LYS A 13 -4.86 -51.80 11.99
N VAL A 14 -6.05 -51.21 11.84
CA VAL A 14 -6.38 -49.91 12.47
C VAL A 14 -7.08 -50.16 13.80
N SER A 15 -6.72 -49.42 14.86
CA SER A 15 -7.26 -49.66 16.21
C SER A 15 -8.77 -49.37 16.26
N VAL A 16 -9.52 -50.32 16.82
CA VAL A 16 -11.00 -50.28 16.94
C VAL A 16 -11.48 -49.06 17.74
N LEU A 17 -10.63 -48.54 18.63
CA LEU A 17 -10.94 -47.41 19.51
C LEU A 17 -11.04 -46.08 18.75
N GLN A 18 -10.16 -45.82 17.77
CA GLN A 18 -10.20 -44.57 16.98
C GLN A 18 -11.43 -44.48 16.08
N VAL A 19 -11.92 -45.62 15.60
CA VAL A 19 -13.13 -45.69 14.76
C VAL A 19 -14.39 -45.59 15.62
N ALA A 20 -14.40 -46.21 16.80
CA ALA A 20 -15.50 -46.10 17.76
C ALA A 20 -15.70 -44.64 18.22
N VAL A 21 -14.62 -43.90 18.50
CA VAL A 21 -14.68 -42.48 18.87
C VAL A 21 -15.21 -41.62 17.72
N LYS A 22 -14.83 -41.90 16.48
CA LYS A 22 -15.31 -41.15 15.31
C LYS A 22 -16.78 -41.44 14.99
N ALA A 23 -17.20 -42.70 15.12
CA ALA A 23 -18.59 -43.12 14.93
C ALA A 23 -19.50 -42.62 16.07
N LEU A 24 -19.04 -42.66 17.32
CA LEU A 24 -19.74 -42.06 18.47
C LEU A 24 -19.83 -40.55 18.34
N GLY A 25 -18.79 -39.87 17.85
CA GLY A 25 -18.83 -38.43 17.53
C GLY A 25 -19.91 -38.10 16.50
N GLU A 26 -19.98 -38.83 15.39
CA GLU A 26 -21.02 -38.63 14.36
C GLU A 26 -22.44 -38.96 14.86
N ILE A 27 -22.57 -39.97 15.73
CA ILE A 27 -23.85 -40.35 16.35
C ILE A 27 -24.30 -39.31 17.39
N CYS A 28 -23.38 -38.80 18.22
CA CYS A 28 -23.66 -37.76 19.20
C CYS A 28 -24.01 -36.42 18.53
N ILE A 29 -23.34 -36.05 17.43
CA ILE A 29 -23.69 -34.86 16.62
C ILE A 29 -25.11 -35.00 16.04
N ARG A 30 -25.50 -36.21 15.61
CA ARG A 30 -26.85 -36.46 15.06
C ARG A 30 -27.95 -36.55 16.13
N LEU A 31 -27.64 -37.08 17.31
CA LEU A 31 -28.62 -37.28 18.39
C LEU A 31 -28.77 -36.05 19.29
N PHE A 32 -27.69 -35.36 19.65
CA PHE A 32 -27.73 -34.23 20.60
C PHE A 32 -27.71 -32.84 19.94
N GLY A 33 -27.34 -32.73 18.66
CA GLY A 33 -27.35 -31.45 17.92
C GLY A 33 -28.75 -30.87 17.67
N ARG A 34 -29.82 -31.65 17.90
CA ARG A 34 -31.21 -31.22 17.73
C ARG A 34 -31.85 -30.61 18.99
N GLU A 35 -31.34 -30.88 20.20
CA GLU A 35 -32.03 -30.48 21.44
C GLU A 35 -31.40 -29.27 22.16
N LEU A 36 -30.16 -28.87 21.85
CA LEU A 36 -29.45 -27.80 22.59
C LEU A 36 -29.59 -26.38 22.03
N LEU A 37 -30.39 -26.15 20.98
CA LEU A 37 -30.48 -24.85 20.29
C LEU A 37 -31.91 -24.31 20.11
N GLY A 38 -32.84 -24.74 20.96
CA GLY A 38 -34.24 -24.30 20.93
C GLY A 38 -34.45 -22.89 21.51
N GLY A 39 -34.11 -21.85 20.75
CA GLY A 39 -34.47 -20.45 21.03
C GLY A 39 -35.23 -19.84 19.85
N ARG A 40 -36.53 -19.56 20.01
CA ARG A 40 -37.38 -18.95 18.96
C ARG A 40 -37.10 -17.45 18.80
N LEU A 41 -36.84 -17.03 17.56
CA LEU A 41 -37.02 -15.65 17.06
C LEU A 41 -38.05 -15.68 15.91
N ASP A 42 -39.22 -15.11 16.17
CA ASP A 42 -40.25 -14.65 15.22
C ASP A 42 -40.46 -15.41 13.90
N GLY A 43 -40.96 -16.64 13.97
CA GLY A 43 -41.93 -17.15 13.00
C GLY A 43 -41.47 -17.54 11.59
N ARG A 44 -40.19 -17.40 11.23
CA ARG A 44 -39.58 -18.12 10.09
C ARG A 44 -38.18 -18.62 10.48
N GLU A 45 -38.04 -19.93 10.60
CA GLU A 45 -36.80 -20.61 10.98
C GLU A 45 -35.72 -20.44 9.89
N ALA A 46 -34.62 -19.79 10.25
CA ALA A 46 -33.33 -20.06 9.62
C ALA A 46 -32.29 -20.21 10.74
N ASN A 47 -32.13 -21.44 11.24
CA ASN A 47 -31.03 -21.79 12.14
C ASN A 47 -29.71 -21.58 11.38
N VAL A 48 -28.66 -21.02 12.01
CA VAL A 48 -27.34 -20.84 11.37
C VAL A 48 -26.84 -22.14 10.72
N SER A 49 -27.15 -23.29 11.34
CA SER A 49 -26.85 -24.62 10.81
C SER A 49 -27.55 -24.94 9.49
N GLU A 50 -28.76 -24.46 9.27
CA GLU A 50 -29.50 -24.62 8.01
C GLU A 50 -28.96 -23.69 6.93
N LEU A 51 -28.63 -22.45 7.29
CA LEU A 51 -28.02 -21.49 6.37
C LEU A 51 -26.63 -21.95 5.90
N ILE A 52 -25.87 -22.62 6.77
CA ILE A 52 -24.60 -23.27 6.42
C ILE A 52 -24.84 -24.46 5.49
N LYS A 53 -25.81 -25.34 5.79
CA LYS A 53 -26.15 -26.48 4.90
C LYS A 53 -26.55 -26.02 3.50
N ASP A 54 -27.19 -24.86 3.37
CA ASP A 54 -27.52 -24.27 2.07
C ASP A 54 -26.28 -23.90 1.22
N LEU A 55 -25.09 -23.76 1.83
CA LEU A 55 -23.82 -23.60 1.09
C LEU A 55 -23.29 -24.93 0.53
N GLU A 56 -23.65 -26.06 1.14
CA GLU A 56 -23.11 -27.39 0.81
C GLU A 56 -23.95 -28.17 -0.21
N ARG A 57 -25.26 -27.92 -0.24
CA ARG A 57 -26.30 -28.86 -0.73
C ARG A 57 -26.42 -29.06 -2.24
N PHE A 58 -25.83 -28.21 -3.08
CA PHE A 58 -26.24 -28.13 -4.49
C PHE A 58 -25.19 -28.61 -5.49
N SER A 59 -25.68 -29.30 -6.53
CA SER A 59 -24.85 -29.83 -7.62
C SER A 59 -24.31 -28.73 -8.52
N LEU A 60 -23.02 -28.85 -8.87
CA LEU A 60 -22.31 -28.02 -9.84
C LEU A 60 -22.42 -28.57 -11.28
N ASP A 61 -23.22 -29.61 -11.50
CA ASP A 61 -23.37 -30.24 -12.81
C ASP A 61 -23.84 -29.27 -13.88
N GLY A 62 -23.21 -29.34 -15.05
CA GLY A 62 -23.45 -28.43 -16.17
C GLY A 62 -22.75 -27.07 -16.06
N LEU A 63 -22.31 -26.67 -14.86
CA LEU A 63 -21.64 -25.39 -14.60
C LEU A 63 -20.13 -25.55 -14.41
N VAL A 64 -19.71 -26.60 -13.71
CA VAL A 64 -18.29 -26.91 -13.48
C VAL A 64 -18.06 -28.37 -13.87
N ARG A 65 -16.94 -28.62 -14.56
CA ARG A 65 -16.55 -29.98 -14.97
C ARG A 65 -16.37 -30.88 -13.76
N LYS A 66 -16.78 -32.13 -13.91
CA LYS A 66 -16.86 -33.12 -12.81
C LYS A 66 -15.53 -33.26 -12.06
N GLU A 67 -14.41 -33.29 -12.78
CA GLU A 67 -13.06 -33.39 -12.24
C GLU A 67 -12.57 -32.15 -11.48
N LEU A 68 -13.24 -31.01 -11.63
CA LEU A 68 -12.91 -29.71 -11.02
C LEU A 68 -13.89 -29.29 -9.91
N GLN A 69 -15.01 -29.99 -9.74
CA GLN A 69 -16.05 -29.62 -8.76
C GLN A 69 -15.53 -29.56 -7.32
N SER A 70 -14.53 -30.38 -6.96
CA SER A 70 -13.90 -30.34 -5.63
C SER A 70 -12.97 -29.15 -5.42
N GLU A 71 -12.49 -28.52 -6.50
CA GLU A 71 -11.61 -27.35 -6.46
C GLU A 71 -12.40 -26.04 -6.42
N TYR A 72 -13.68 -26.06 -6.80
CA TYR A 72 -14.54 -24.88 -6.79
C TYR A 72 -14.81 -24.36 -5.37
N THR A 73 -14.50 -23.08 -5.18
CA THR A 73 -14.80 -22.27 -4.00
C THR A 73 -15.63 -21.07 -4.46
N ALA A 74 -16.75 -20.79 -3.80
CA ALA A 74 -17.63 -19.68 -4.17
C ALA A 74 -17.11 -18.36 -3.59
N GLY A 75 -15.99 -17.88 -4.11
CA GLY A 75 -15.30 -16.71 -3.61
C GLY A 75 -13.81 -16.81 -3.88
N SER A 76 -13.03 -15.99 -3.19
CA SER A 76 -11.59 -15.92 -3.39
C SER A 76 -10.87 -17.22 -3.03
N PHE A 77 -10.94 -17.64 -1.76
CA PHE A 77 -10.30 -18.87 -1.25
C PHE A 77 -10.92 -19.29 0.09
N ARG A 78 -10.75 -20.57 0.46
CA ARG A 78 -11.17 -21.09 1.78
C ARG A 78 -10.30 -20.55 2.89
N GLN A 79 -10.88 -20.18 4.04
CA GLN A 79 -10.13 -19.61 5.17
C GLN A 79 -9.03 -20.54 5.71
N SER A 80 -9.20 -21.86 5.61
CA SER A 80 -8.15 -22.84 5.94
C SER A 80 -6.84 -22.61 5.17
N SER A 81 -6.92 -22.08 3.94
CA SER A 81 -5.75 -21.80 3.09
C SER A 81 -4.85 -20.70 3.66
N ILE A 82 -5.40 -19.86 4.53
CA ILE A 82 -4.68 -18.73 5.14
C ILE A 82 -4.42 -18.96 6.63
N LYS A 83 -4.67 -20.18 7.15
CA LYS A 83 -4.55 -20.49 8.57
C LYS A 83 -3.15 -20.16 9.11
N GLY A 84 -3.16 -19.38 10.21
CA GLY A 84 -1.96 -18.84 10.85
C GLY A 84 -1.27 -17.71 10.09
N ALA A 85 -1.87 -17.17 9.01
CA ALA A 85 -1.45 -15.91 8.40
C ALA A 85 -1.98 -14.73 9.23
N PHE A 86 -1.44 -13.54 9.02
CA PHE A 86 -1.91 -12.34 9.72
C PHE A 86 -3.40 -12.08 9.48
N GLY A 87 -3.88 -12.19 8.23
CA GLY A 87 -5.30 -12.01 7.90
C GLY A 87 -6.24 -13.09 8.46
N TYR A 88 -5.71 -14.19 8.99
CA TYR A 88 -6.51 -15.20 9.68
C TYR A 88 -6.75 -14.82 11.15
N VAL A 89 -5.75 -14.27 11.83
CA VAL A 89 -5.89 -13.79 13.21
C VAL A 89 -6.56 -12.42 13.29
N ASN A 90 -6.40 -11.59 12.25
CA ASN A 90 -7.05 -10.29 12.08
C ASN A 90 -7.88 -10.32 10.81
N PHE A 91 -9.07 -10.91 10.89
CA PHE A 91 -9.97 -11.05 9.77
C PHE A 91 -10.89 -9.84 9.66
N ARG A 92 -11.02 -9.32 8.44
CA ARG A 92 -12.01 -8.30 8.08
C ARG A 92 -12.60 -8.64 6.72
N TYR A 93 -13.92 -8.63 6.63
CA TYR A 93 -14.65 -8.76 5.37
C TYR A 93 -16.05 -8.15 5.50
N GLY A 94 -16.41 -7.24 4.58
CA GLY A 94 -17.62 -6.43 4.73
C GLY A 94 -17.60 -5.65 6.05
N SER A 95 -18.69 -5.65 6.80
CA SER A 95 -18.76 -5.04 8.14
C SER A 95 -18.30 -5.96 9.28
N ILE A 96 -17.86 -7.18 8.98
CA ILE A 96 -17.41 -8.13 10.01
C ILE A 96 -15.92 -7.96 10.26
N SER A 97 -15.56 -7.82 11.53
CA SER A 97 -14.19 -7.95 12.03
C SER A 97 -14.09 -9.06 13.07
N ALA A 98 -13.03 -9.85 12.99
CA ALA A 98 -12.72 -10.92 13.94
C ALA A 98 -11.22 -10.91 14.26
N THR A 99 -10.89 -10.52 15.49
CA THR A 99 -9.52 -10.31 15.97
C THR A 99 -9.24 -11.26 17.12
N LYS A 100 -8.16 -12.04 17.01
CA LYS A 100 -7.68 -12.85 18.12
C LYS A 100 -6.96 -11.95 19.13
N LEU A 101 -7.48 -11.89 20.35
CA LEU A 101 -6.89 -11.10 21.44
C LEU A 101 -5.84 -11.93 22.19
N GLU A 102 -6.22 -13.13 22.63
CA GLU A 102 -5.39 -14.04 23.43
C GLU A 102 -5.64 -15.50 22.98
N GLU A 103 -5.00 -16.46 23.63
CA GLU A 103 -5.25 -17.87 23.39
C GLU A 103 -6.74 -18.22 23.65
N ARG A 104 -7.46 -18.64 22.60
CA ARG A 104 -8.91 -18.95 22.58
C ARG A 104 -9.88 -17.78 22.79
N LYS A 105 -9.40 -16.53 22.88
CA LYS A 105 -10.24 -15.34 23.04
C LYS A 105 -10.26 -14.52 21.75
N TRP A 106 -11.46 -14.37 21.19
CA TRP A 106 -11.70 -13.60 19.97
C TRP A 106 -12.67 -12.47 20.22
N GLU A 107 -12.34 -11.29 19.70
CA GLU A 107 -13.28 -10.20 19.54
C GLU A 107 -13.90 -10.29 18.15
N ILE A 108 -15.23 -10.45 18.08
CA ILE A 108 -15.97 -10.49 16.81
C ILE A 108 -17.02 -9.39 16.83
N LYS A 109 -16.93 -8.49 15.87
CA LYS A 109 -17.81 -7.32 15.74
C LYS A 109 -18.47 -7.31 14.36
N ASP A 110 -19.71 -6.83 14.35
CA ASP A 110 -20.42 -6.43 13.15
C ASP A 110 -20.68 -4.93 13.23
N GLU A 111 -19.80 -4.15 12.62
CA GLU A 111 -19.72 -2.68 12.80
C GLU A 111 -20.98 -1.95 12.31
N GLY A 112 -21.81 -2.61 11.48
CA GLY A 112 -23.02 -2.01 10.91
C GLY A 112 -24.35 -2.56 11.45
N TYR A 113 -24.32 -3.55 12.34
CA TYR A 113 -25.56 -4.22 12.77
C TYR A 113 -25.44 -4.91 14.13
N GLU A 114 -26.36 -4.56 15.04
CA GLU A 114 -26.60 -5.32 16.25
C GLU A 114 -28.12 -5.39 16.52
N PRO A 115 -28.69 -6.59 16.78
CA PRO A 115 -30.10 -6.69 17.13
C PRO A 115 -30.42 -5.90 18.41
N LYS A 116 -31.54 -5.17 18.40
CA LYS A 116 -32.01 -4.42 19.57
C LYS A 116 -32.48 -5.35 20.70
N ASP A 117 -33.13 -6.45 20.35
CA ASP A 117 -33.61 -7.44 21.30
C ASP A 117 -32.46 -8.27 21.86
N LYS A 118 -32.39 -8.40 23.19
CA LYS A 118 -31.29 -9.07 23.90
C LYS A 118 -31.14 -10.54 23.51
N LYS A 119 -32.25 -11.27 23.37
CA LYS A 119 -32.22 -12.68 22.98
C LYS A 119 -31.75 -12.84 21.53
N LYS A 120 -32.26 -12.00 20.61
CA LYS A 120 -31.77 -11.93 19.22
C LYS A 120 -30.28 -11.63 19.16
N LYS A 121 -29.82 -10.70 19.98
CA LYS A 121 -28.42 -10.29 20.07
C LYS A 121 -27.52 -11.43 20.56
N ASP A 122 -27.94 -12.17 21.58
CA ASP A 122 -27.18 -13.33 22.08
C ASP A 122 -27.12 -14.47 21.06
N GLU A 123 -28.24 -14.77 20.38
CA GLU A 123 -28.28 -15.78 19.32
C GLU A 123 -27.43 -15.36 18.10
N TYR A 124 -27.48 -14.08 17.72
CA TYR A 124 -26.66 -13.53 16.64
C TYR A 124 -25.16 -13.61 16.98
N ARG A 125 -24.76 -13.24 18.20
CA ARG A 125 -23.37 -13.37 18.67
C ARG A 125 -22.90 -14.82 18.68
N LYS A 126 -23.76 -15.77 19.06
CA LYS A 126 -23.45 -17.21 18.95
C LYS A 126 -23.23 -17.63 17.50
N ALA A 127 -24.10 -17.20 16.58
CA ALA A 127 -23.96 -17.48 15.16
C ALA A 127 -22.65 -16.89 14.59
N LEU A 128 -22.30 -15.65 14.93
CA LEU A 128 -21.02 -15.04 14.53
C LEU A 128 -19.81 -15.81 15.08
N ASN A 129 -19.87 -16.33 16.31
CA ASN A 129 -18.82 -17.18 16.85
C ASN A 129 -18.67 -18.49 16.04
N ILE A 130 -19.77 -19.16 15.67
CA ILE A 130 -19.72 -20.37 14.83
C ILE A 130 -19.11 -20.06 13.45
N LEU A 131 -19.38 -18.89 12.88
CA LEU A 131 -18.89 -18.50 11.55
C LEU A 131 -17.44 -18.03 11.56
N PHE A 132 -16.99 -17.31 12.61
CA PHE A 132 -15.73 -16.56 12.58
C PHE A 132 -14.78 -16.84 13.74
N ASN A 133 -15.18 -17.57 14.79
CA ASN A 133 -14.27 -18.01 15.85
C ASN A 133 -13.79 -19.44 15.57
N PRO A 134 -12.54 -19.67 15.12
CA PRO A 134 -12.04 -21.02 14.84
C PRO A 134 -11.76 -21.85 16.10
N ASP A 135 -11.74 -21.22 17.29
CA ASP A 135 -11.45 -21.89 18.56
C ASP A 135 -12.74 -22.39 19.27
N VAL A 136 -13.91 -22.19 18.66
CA VAL A 136 -15.23 -22.66 19.17
C VAL A 136 -15.62 -24.00 18.53
N ASP A 137 -16.18 -24.91 19.33
CA ASP A 137 -16.70 -26.19 18.86
C ASP A 137 -17.80 -26.01 17.80
N GLY A 138 -17.67 -26.74 16.70
CA GLY A 138 -18.59 -26.62 15.56
C GLY A 138 -18.35 -25.41 14.66
N SER A 139 -17.24 -24.69 14.84
CA SER A 139 -16.85 -23.61 13.93
C SER A 139 -16.70 -24.11 12.49
N VAL A 140 -17.26 -23.35 11.54
CA VAL A 140 -17.21 -23.66 10.10
C VAL A 140 -16.25 -22.76 9.34
N ARG A 141 -15.55 -21.87 10.05
CA ARG A 141 -14.73 -20.82 9.43
C ARG A 141 -13.76 -21.37 8.39
N ASP A 142 -13.03 -22.44 8.74
CA ASP A 142 -11.98 -23.04 7.93
C ASP A 142 -12.51 -23.69 6.63
N GLU A 143 -13.80 -24.04 6.61
CA GLU A 143 -14.44 -24.78 5.53
C GLU A 143 -14.84 -23.88 4.36
N PHE A 144 -15.19 -22.62 4.63
CA PHE A 144 -15.78 -21.71 3.64
C PHE A 144 -14.87 -20.54 3.28
N SER A 145 -15.20 -19.82 2.22
CA SER A 145 -14.58 -18.53 1.90
C SER A 145 -15.17 -17.38 2.73
N ALA A 146 -14.51 -16.21 2.71
CA ALA A 146 -15.03 -15.03 3.41
C ALA A 146 -16.40 -14.60 2.84
N GLU A 147 -16.53 -14.68 1.52
CA GLU A 147 -17.74 -14.39 0.75
C GLU A 147 -18.90 -15.32 1.13
N GLU A 148 -18.63 -16.62 1.27
CA GLU A 148 -19.60 -17.63 1.70
C GLU A 148 -20.07 -17.40 3.15
N LEU A 149 -19.13 -17.15 4.07
CA LEU A 149 -19.46 -16.86 5.48
C LEU A 149 -20.28 -15.57 5.59
N TYR A 150 -19.89 -14.50 4.89
CA TYR A 150 -20.63 -13.24 4.89
C TYR A 150 -22.02 -13.38 4.25
N SER A 151 -22.18 -14.27 3.28
CA SER A 151 -23.50 -14.61 2.70
C SER A 151 -24.44 -15.26 3.72
N VAL A 152 -23.92 -15.95 4.75
CA VAL A 152 -24.73 -16.41 5.89
C VAL A 152 -25.11 -15.23 6.78
N VAL A 153 -24.16 -14.34 7.08
CA VAL A 153 -24.40 -13.12 7.87
C VAL A 153 -25.52 -12.26 7.26
N LEU A 154 -25.48 -11.99 5.96
CA LEU A 154 -26.51 -11.22 5.26
C LEU A 154 -27.92 -11.82 5.46
N ARG A 155 -28.03 -13.15 5.44
CA ARG A 155 -29.30 -13.85 5.67
C ARG A 155 -29.72 -13.82 7.14
N LEU A 156 -28.78 -13.90 8.09
CA LEU A 156 -29.06 -13.77 9.53
C LEU A 156 -29.56 -12.38 9.90
N ARG A 157 -29.14 -11.33 9.19
CA ARG A 157 -29.62 -9.96 9.42
C ARG A 157 -31.09 -9.76 9.05
N ASP A 158 -31.67 -10.66 8.25
CA ASP A 158 -33.04 -10.60 7.71
C ASP A 158 -33.37 -9.26 7.02
N ARG A 159 -32.36 -8.62 6.40
CA ARG A 159 -32.54 -7.32 5.73
C ARG A 159 -32.37 -7.45 4.22
N ASN A 160 -33.48 -7.32 3.49
CA ASN A 160 -33.47 -6.53 2.27
C ASN A 160 -33.46 -5.05 2.71
N LEU A 161 -32.27 -4.49 2.98
CA LEU A 161 -32.15 -3.04 3.15
C LEU A 161 -32.74 -2.41 1.89
N LYS A 162 -33.83 -1.63 2.01
CA LYS A 162 -34.24 -0.74 0.93
C LYS A 162 -33.07 0.19 0.66
N LYS A 163 -32.32 -0.07 -0.40
CA LYS A 163 -31.14 0.71 -0.76
C LYS A 163 -31.64 1.99 -1.44
N PRO A 164 -31.24 3.19 -0.98
CA PRO A 164 -31.41 4.37 -1.82
C PRO A 164 -30.55 4.17 -3.07
N LEU A 165 -31.20 4.07 -4.24
CA LEU A 165 -30.56 4.10 -5.56
C LEU A 165 -30.03 5.52 -5.79
N ASN A 166 -28.85 5.81 -5.25
CA ASN A 166 -28.18 7.08 -5.45
C ASN A 166 -27.32 7.00 -6.73
N ILE A 167 -27.89 7.48 -7.84
CA ILE A 167 -27.23 7.51 -9.15
C ILE A 167 -26.24 8.69 -9.19
N PRO A 168 -24.95 8.48 -9.50
CA PRO A 168 -23.98 9.58 -9.57
C PRO A 168 -24.24 10.46 -10.81
N GLY A 169 -24.75 11.67 -10.60
CA GLY A 169 -24.94 12.67 -11.66
C GLY A 169 -26.24 12.51 -12.48
N ASP A 170 -26.33 13.21 -13.61
CA ASP A 170 -27.50 13.18 -14.49
C ASP A 170 -27.43 11.96 -15.44
N LEU A 171 -28.47 11.12 -15.42
CA LEU A 171 -28.63 9.97 -16.32
C LEU A 171 -28.50 10.34 -17.80
N LYS A 172 -28.90 11.56 -18.18
CA LYS A 172 -28.79 12.06 -19.56
C LYS A 172 -27.34 12.24 -19.98
N GLU A 173 -26.45 12.68 -19.08
CA GLU A 173 -25.03 12.81 -19.37
C GLU A 173 -24.39 11.45 -19.63
N TRP A 174 -24.68 10.48 -18.77
CA TRP A 174 -24.20 9.09 -18.92
C TRP A 174 -24.68 8.46 -20.21
N LYS A 175 -25.97 8.61 -20.54
CA LYS A 175 -26.54 8.10 -21.77
C LYS A 175 -25.84 8.66 -23.00
N LYS A 176 -25.68 9.99 -23.08
CA LYS A 176 -24.95 10.66 -24.16
C LYS A 176 -23.49 10.22 -24.24
N GLY A 177 -22.84 10.04 -23.11
CA GLY A 177 -21.46 9.54 -23.04
C GLY A 177 -21.31 8.14 -23.61
N ILE A 178 -22.20 7.23 -23.21
CA ILE A 178 -22.23 5.84 -23.70
C ILE A 178 -22.52 5.81 -25.21
N GLU A 179 -23.54 6.55 -25.67
CA GLU A 179 -23.91 6.67 -27.09
C GLU A 179 -22.71 7.17 -27.91
N SER A 180 -22.10 8.29 -27.49
CA SER A 180 -20.95 8.88 -28.20
C SER A 180 -19.73 7.97 -28.26
N LEU A 181 -19.35 7.30 -27.16
CA LEU A 181 -18.19 6.40 -27.15
C LEU A 181 -18.44 5.16 -28.03
N LEU A 182 -19.68 4.67 -28.07
CA LEU A 182 -20.06 3.54 -28.92
C LEU A 182 -20.02 3.92 -30.41
N GLU A 183 -20.62 5.07 -30.78
CA GLU A 183 -20.64 5.60 -32.15
C GLU A 183 -19.22 5.83 -32.70
N ASN A 184 -18.32 6.34 -31.87
CA ASN A 184 -16.92 6.58 -32.22
C ASN A 184 -16.04 5.32 -32.19
N ASN A 185 -16.60 4.14 -31.86
CA ASN A 185 -15.87 2.89 -31.65
C ASN A 185 -14.76 2.99 -30.58
N GLU A 186 -14.92 3.88 -29.59
CA GLU A 186 -14.01 4.06 -28.46
C GLU A 186 -14.27 3.00 -27.37
N TYR A 187 -14.17 1.74 -27.77
CA TYR A 187 -14.60 0.61 -26.97
C TYR A 187 -13.87 0.54 -25.61
N SER A 188 -12.54 0.71 -25.59
CA SER A 188 -11.77 0.69 -24.32
C SER A 188 -12.28 1.76 -23.32
N ASN A 189 -12.55 2.98 -23.80
CA ASN A 189 -13.08 4.07 -22.97
C ASN A 189 -14.51 3.79 -22.47
N LEU A 190 -15.35 3.19 -23.32
CA LEU A 190 -16.69 2.74 -22.91
C LEU A 190 -16.61 1.74 -21.76
N CYS A 191 -15.62 0.84 -21.79
CA CYS A 191 -15.50 -0.14 -20.74
C CYS A 191 -14.93 0.40 -19.44
N LYS A 192 -13.99 1.35 -19.51
CA LYS A 192 -13.55 2.14 -18.36
C LYS A 192 -14.73 2.86 -17.72
N LEU A 193 -15.57 3.50 -18.53
CA LEU A 193 -16.78 4.18 -18.07
C LEU A 193 -17.71 3.21 -17.32
N LEU A 194 -17.95 2.02 -17.86
CA LEU A 194 -18.76 0.98 -17.21
C LEU A 194 -18.14 0.47 -15.90
N ALA A 195 -16.83 0.22 -15.89
CA ALA A 195 -16.12 -0.21 -14.68
C ALA A 195 -16.17 0.88 -13.61
N PHE A 196 -15.87 2.14 -13.96
CA PHE A 196 -15.90 3.29 -13.04
C PHE A 196 -17.28 3.58 -12.46
N ALA A 197 -18.37 3.19 -13.14
CA ALA A 197 -19.71 3.28 -12.59
C ALA A 197 -19.90 2.41 -11.33
N ASP A 198 -19.08 1.37 -11.13
CA ASP A 198 -19.10 0.53 -9.92
C ASP A 198 -18.25 1.08 -8.77
N PHE A 199 -17.53 2.20 -8.95
CA PHE A 199 -16.59 2.71 -7.95
C PHE A 199 -17.31 3.13 -6.66
N SER A 200 -16.89 2.59 -5.51
CA SER A 200 -17.56 2.82 -4.22
C SER A 200 -17.61 4.29 -3.79
N LYS A 201 -16.62 5.11 -4.20
CA LYS A 201 -16.56 6.55 -3.92
C LYS A 201 -17.56 7.39 -4.73
N ARG A 202 -18.20 6.81 -5.76
CA ARG A 202 -19.24 7.45 -6.59
C ARG A 202 -18.87 8.83 -7.15
N PRO A 203 -17.76 8.96 -7.90
CA PRO A 203 -17.40 10.21 -8.54
C PRO A 203 -18.45 10.65 -9.56
N SER A 204 -18.52 11.95 -9.82
CA SER A 204 -19.39 12.49 -10.87
C SER A 204 -18.95 12.01 -12.26
N TYR A 205 -19.89 12.01 -13.21
CA TYR A 205 -19.61 11.66 -14.61
C TYR A 205 -18.44 12.48 -15.18
N GLN A 206 -18.41 13.80 -14.95
CA GLN A 206 -17.33 14.67 -15.44
C GLN A 206 -15.96 14.25 -14.93
N LYS A 207 -15.88 13.89 -13.64
CA LYS A 207 -14.64 13.40 -13.03
C LYS A 207 -14.21 12.04 -13.59
N ILE A 208 -15.15 11.15 -13.89
CA ILE A 208 -14.87 9.89 -14.58
C ILE A 208 -14.35 10.14 -16.00
N LYS A 209 -14.99 11.07 -16.72
CA LYS A 209 -14.63 11.43 -18.10
C LYS A 209 -13.18 11.88 -18.23
N GLU A 210 -12.69 12.68 -17.28
CA GLU A 210 -11.29 13.11 -17.19
C GLU A 210 -10.29 11.94 -17.02
N ARG A 211 -10.77 10.76 -16.62
CA ARG A 211 -9.96 9.56 -16.33
C ARG A 211 -10.07 8.45 -17.37
N LEU A 212 -10.89 8.62 -18.41
CA LEU A 212 -10.99 7.62 -19.48
C LEU A 212 -9.66 7.45 -20.24
N GLY A 213 -8.74 8.41 -20.17
CA GLY A 213 -7.40 8.32 -20.76
C GLY A 213 -6.43 7.36 -20.06
N ILE A 214 -6.77 6.78 -18.89
CA ILE A 214 -5.91 5.82 -18.19
C ILE A 214 -5.74 4.54 -19.02
N GLU A 215 -4.51 4.03 -19.13
CA GLU A 215 -4.23 2.77 -19.83
C GLU A 215 -4.74 1.55 -19.03
N MET A 216 -5.30 0.58 -19.74
CA MET A 216 -5.75 -0.69 -19.15
C MET A 216 -4.69 -1.77 -19.41
N GLU A 217 -4.07 -2.29 -18.34
CA GLU A 217 -3.10 -3.39 -18.46
C GLU A 217 -3.75 -4.69 -18.96
N ILE A 218 -5.05 -4.86 -18.71
CA ILE A 218 -5.85 -6.02 -19.11
C ILE A 218 -7.07 -5.51 -19.89
N ASP A 219 -7.03 -5.65 -21.22
CA ASP A 219 -8.06 -5.14 -22.12
C ASP A 219 -8.37 -6.14 -23.24
N ASP A 220 -9.49 -6.86 -23.10
CA ASP A 220 -10.06 -7.73 -24.13
C ASP A 220 -11.30 -7.16 -24.80
N PHE A 221 -11.51 -5.85 -24.70
CA PHE A 221 -12.82 -5.30 -25.00
C PHE A 221 -13.13 -5.20 -26.50
N SER A 222 -12.13 -4.93 -27.35
CA SER A 222 -12.31 -5.04 -28.80
C SER A 222 -12.76 -6.44 -29.23
N GLU A 223 -12.20 -7.47 -28.59
CA GLU A 223 -12.57 -8.87 -28.86
C GLU A 223 -14.01 -9.19 -28.41
N LEU A 224 -14.44 -8.62 -27.29
CA LEU A 224 -15.82 -8.72 -26.82
C LEU A 224 -16.80 -8.20 -27.89
N PHE A 225 -16.52 -7.03 -28.46
CA PHE A 225 -17.39 -6.39 -29.45
C PHE A 225 -17.49 -7.16 -30.75
N GLU A 226 -16.38 -7.70 -31.25
CA GLU A 226 -16.39 -8.59 -32.42
C GLU A 226 -17.30 -9.81 -32.20
N ARG A 227 -17.23 -10.42 -31.02
CA ARG A 227 -18.10 -11.57 -30.68
C ARG A 227 -19.56 -11.19 -30.50
N LEU A 228 -19.84 -10.00 -29.94
CA LEU A 228 -21.21 -9.51 -29.81
C LEU A 228 -21.85 -9.30 -31.18
N LYS A 229 -21.15 -8.64 -32.12
CA LYS A 229 -21.62 -8.43 -33.49
C LYS A 229 -21.95 -9.75 -34.22
N ASN A 230 -21.16 -10.80 -33.96
CA ASN A 230 -21.36 -12.11 -34.59
C ASN A 230 -22.50 -12.94 -33.97
N ARG A 231 -22.62 -12.99 -32.63
CA ARG A 231 -23.60 -13.86 -31.95
C ARG A 231 -24.95 -13.17 -31.72
N LYS A 232 -24.98 -11.84 -31.59
CA LYS A 232 -26.14 -10.98 -31.31
C LYS A 232 -26.98 -11.33 -30.06
N LYS A 233 -26.63 -12.38 -29.30
CA LYS A 233 -27.24 -12.74 -28.01
C LYS A 233 -26.26 -12.46 -26.87
N LEU A 234 -26.71 -11.70 -25.87
CA LEU A 234 -25.92 -11.30 -24.70
C LEU A 234 -26.51 -11.88 -23.42
N VAL A 235 -25.68 -12.48 -22.58
CA VAL A 235 -25.97 -12.77 -21.17
C VAL A 235 -25.15 -11.80 -20.33
N TRP A 236 -25.82 -10.92 -19.58
CA TRP A 236 -25.18 -9.90 -18.77
C TRP A 236 -25.44 -10.16 -17.29
N ILE A 237 -24.40 -10.49 -16.52
CA ILE A 237 -24.49 -10.60 -15.06
C ILE A 237 -24.17 -9.24 -14.46
N THR A 238 -25.14 -8.65 -13.77
CA THR A 238 -25.02 -7.33 -13.14
C THR A 238 -24.00 -7.33 -12.01
N GLY A 239 -23.30 -6.21 -11.85
CA GLY A 239 -22.32 -5.98 -10.79
C GLY A 239 -22.90 -5.21 -9.60
N ASN A 240 -22.33 -4.04 -9.34
CA ASN A 240 -22.72 -3.16 -8.24
C ASN A 240 -24.09 -2.48 -8.52
N VAL A 241 -24.88 -2.24 -7.48
CA VAL A 241 -26.15 -1.51 -7.56
C VAL A 241 -25.95 -0.06 -8.00
N TYR A 242 -24.81 0.55 -7.64
CA TYR A 242 -24.47 1.92 -8.01
C TYR A 242 -24.20 2.05 -9.50
N GLY A 243 -23.57 1.07 -10.14
CA GLY A 243 -23.31 1.09 -11.58
C GLY A 243 -24.40 0.46 -12.44
N LEU A 244 -25.48 -0.06 -11.83
CA LEU A 244 -26.55 -0.76 -12.52
C LEU A 244 -27.24 0.11 -13.58
N PHE A 245 -27.40 1.41 -13.33
CA PHE A 245 -27.99 2.32 -14.31
C PHE A 245 -27.13 2.38 -15.60
N ALA A 246 -25.80 2.36 -15.48
CA ALA A 246 -24.88 2.39 -16.61
C ALA A 246 -24.96 1.07 -17.40
N ASP A 247 -25.12 -0.07 -16.72
CA ASP A 247 -25.36 -1.36 -17.35
C ASP A 247 -26.64 -1.33 -18.22
N LEU A 248 -27.74 -0.80 -17.67
CA LEU A 248 -29.02 -0.70 -18.39
C LEU A 248 -28.91 0.25 -19.59
N LEU A 249 -28.31 1.43 -19.42
CA LEU A 249 -28.10 2.37 -20.51
C LEU A 249 -27.23 1.76 -21.62
N PHE A 250 -26.15 1.06 -21.26
CA PHE A 250 -25.28 0.39 -22.22
C PHE A 250 -25.99 -0.70 -23.01
N ILE A 251 -26.71 -1.60 -22.33
CA ILE A 251 -27.49 -2.66 -22.99
C ILE A 251 -28.54 -2.05 -23.93
N GLN A 252 -29.22 -0.99 -23.48
CA GLN A 252 -30.17 -0.26 -24.30
C GLN A 252 -29.52 0.25 -25.58
N THR A 253 -28.36 0.89 -25.47
CA THR A 253 -27.64 1.44 -26.62
C THR A 253 -27.19 0.33 -27.58
N LEU A 254 -26.63 -0.78 -27.07
CA LEU A 254 -26.27 -1.93 -27.91
C LEU A 254 -27.46 -2.48 -28.72
N MET A 255 -28.66 -2.51 -28.13
CA MET A 255 -29.86 -2.97 -28.81
C MET A 255 -30.38 -1.98 -29.85
N LYS A 256 -30.27 -0.67 -29.59
CA LYS A 256 -30.64 0.38 -30.55
C LYS A 256 -29.75 0.35 -31.79
N GLU A 257 -28.45 0.17 -31.58
CA GLU A 257 -27.46 0.04 -32.67
C GLU A 257 -27.50 -1.33 -33.37
N GLY A 258 -28.39 -2.23 -32.97
CA GLY A 258 -28.52 -3.56 -33.57
C GLY A 258 -27.32 -4.49 -33.34
N ILE A 259 -26.41 -4.15 -32.43
CA ILE A 259 -25.25 -4.98 -32.06
C ILE A 259 -25.72 -6.23 -31.32
N VAL A 260 -26.78 -6.11 -30.51
CA VAL A 260 -27.41 -7.24 -29.83
C VAL A 260 -28.93 -7.23 -30.09
N GLU A 261 -29.48 -8.40 -30.41
CA GLU A 261 -30.91 -8.60 -30.67
C GLU A 261 -31.64 -9.18 -29.46
N LYS A 262 -30.93 -9.95 -28.63
CA LYS A 262 -31.51 -10.64 -27.47
C LYS A 262 -30.60 -10.55 -26.25
N VAL A 263 -31.17 -10.20 -25.11
CA VAL A 263 -30.44 -10.00 -23.85
C VAL A 263 -31.05 -10.84 -22.72
N TYR A 264 -30.19 -11.49 -21.95
CA TYR A 264 -30.53 -12.14 -20.69
C TYR A 264 -29.83 -11.38 -19.57
N LEU A 265 -30.59 -10.55 -18.86
CA LEU A 265 -30.09 -9.77 -17.73
C LEU A 265 -30.17 -10.62 -16.47
N VAL A 266 -29.02 -11.06 -15.98
CA VAL A 266 -28.89 -11.96 -14.83
C VAL A 266 -28.52 -11.17 -13.60
N SER A 267 -29.27 -11.37 -12.52
CA SER A 267 -28.95 -10.78 -11.22
C SER A 267 -29.23 -11.77 -10.09
N LYS A 268 -28.81 -11.41 -8.87
CA LYS A 268 -28.95 -12.26 -7.68
C LYS A 268 -30.27 -11.99 -6.96
N ARG A 269 -30.72 -12.99 -6.19
CA ARG A 269 -31.92 -12.87 -5.36
C ARG A 269 -31.65 -12.04 -4.12
N LEU A 270 -30.49 -12.24 -3.51
CA LEU A 270 -29.98 -11.48 -2.38
C LEU A 270 -28.50 -11.18 -2.65
N GLY A 271 -28.04 -9.98 -2.34
CA GLY A 271 -26.68 -9.50 -2.57
C GLY A 271 -26.06 -8.81 -1.36
N ARG A 272 -24.75 -8.57 -1.40
CA ARG A 272 -24.07 -7.62 -0.49
C ARG A 272 -24.72 -6.23 -0.59
N GLU A 273 -24.48 -5.38 0.40
CA GLU A 273 -25.05 -4.03 0.53
C GLU A 273 -24.89 -3.15 -0.73
N ASP A 274 -23.88 -3.42 -1.55
CA ASP A 274 -23.56 -2.70 -2.77
C ASP A 274 -23.79 -3.53 -4.04
N GLU A 275 -24.30 -4.76 -3.97
CA GLU A 275 -24.58 -5.56 -5.18
C GLU A 275 -26.01 -5.37 -5.68
N ALA A 276 -26.16 -5.36 -7.02
CA ALA A 276 -27.46 -5.29 -7.67
C ALA A 276 -28.23 -6.61 -7.52
N THR A 277 -29.52 -6.50 -7.26
CA THR A 277 -30.50 -7.59 -7.22
C THR A 277 -31.56 -7.45 -8.31
N ILE A 278 -32.41 -8.46 -8.47
CA ILE A 278 -33.57 -8.40 -9.38
C ILE A 278 -34.54 -7.28 -9.02
N GLU A 279 -34.71 -7.01 -7.72
CA GLU A 279 -35.57 -5.92 -7.23
C GLU A 279 -35.02 -4.56 -7.69
N ASP A 280 -33.71 -4.36 -7.62
CA ASP A 280 -33.05 -3.12 -8.05
C ASP A 280 -33.21 -2.86 -9.56
N ILE A 281 -33.17 -3.90 -10.38
CA ILE A 281 -33.46 -3.79 -11.82
C ILE A 281 -34.89 -3.29 -12.03
N GLY A 282 -35.86 -3.88 -11.32
CA GLY A 282 -37.26 -3.46 -11.41
C GLY A 282 -37.45 -1.99 -11.07
N LEU A 283 -36.79 -1.50 -10.02
CA LEU A 283 -36.86 -0.09 -9.61
C LEU A 283 -36.28 0.87 -10.65
N LEU A 284 -35.18 0.51 -11.31
CA LEU A 284 -34.57 1.37 -12.33
C LEU A 284 -35.35 1.37 -13.65
N LEU A 285 -36.05 0.28 -13.99
CA LEU A 285 -36.87 0.20 -15.20
C LEU A 285 -38.08 1.16 -15.20
N GLU A 286 -38.42 1.74 -14.05
CA GLU A 286 -39.44 2.80 -13.96
C GLU A 286 -38.90 4.19 -14.32
N LYS A 287 -37.60 4.34 -14.59
CA LYS A 287 -37.01 5.60 -15.06
C LYS A 287 -37.23 5.79 -16.56
N GLU A 288 -37.56 7.02 -16.95
CA GLU A 288 -37.86 7.37 -18.35
C GLU A 288 -36.67 7.08 -19.28
N GLU A 289 -35.44 7.33 -18.82
CA GLU A 289 -34.21 7.19 -19.61
C GLU A 289 -33.93 5.75 -20.07
N VAL A 290 -34.47 4.74 -19.37
CA VAL A 290 -34.36 3.31 -19.70
C VAL A 290 -35.65 2.72 -20.29
N GLY A 291 -36.61 3.57 -20.67
CA GLY A 291 -37.93 3.14 -21.16
C GLY A 291 -37.90 2.23 -22.39
N PHE A 292 -36.87 2.32 -23.24
CA PHE A 292 -36.71 1.40 -24.38
C PHE A 292 -36.45 -0.03 -23.91
N LEU A 293 -35.72 -0.26 -22.82
CA LEU A 293 -35.55 -1.61 -22.28
C LEU A 293 -36.86 -2.18 -21.75
N LYS A 294 -37.70 -1.37 -21.12
CA LYS A 294 -39.03 -1.79 -20.65
C LYS A 294 -39.87 -2.33 -21.81
N GLN A 295 -39.91 -1.62 -22.93
CA GLN A 295 -40.53 -2.10 -24.17
C GLN A 295 -39.92 -3.44 -24.66
N LYS A 296 -38.59 -3.57 -24.65
CA LYS A 296 -37.92 -4.81 -25.10
C LYS A 296 -38.13 -6.01 -24.16
N ILE A 297 -38.44 -5.78 -22.90
CA ILE A 297 -38.87 -6.83 -21.96
C ILE A 297 -40.25 -7.35 -22.35
N GLU A 298 -41.19 -6.45 -22.67
CA GLU A 298 -42.54 -6.81 -23.15
C GLU A 298 -42.48 -7.60 -24.48
N GLU A 299 -41.58 -7.21 -25.39
CA GLU A 299 -41.28 -7.94 -26.63
C GLU A 299 -40.54 -9.29 -26.42
N GLN A 300 -40.22 -9.67 -25.17
CA GLN A 300 -39.40 -10.83 -24.81
C GLN A 300 -37.98 -10.88 -25.43
N LYS A 301 -37.49 -9.74 -25.91
CA LYS A 301 -36.12 -9.57 -26.41
C LYS A 301 -35.13 -9.39 -25.26
N VAL A 302 -35.58 -8.83 -24.14
CA VAL A 302 -34.84 -8.79 -22.87
C VAL A 302 -35.52 -9.70 -21.86
N LYS A 303 -34.76 -10.57 -21.18
CA LYS A 303 -35.27 -11.44 -20.11
C LYS A 303 -34.48 -11.22 -18.82
N ILE A 304 -35.18 -10.88 -17.74
CA ILE A 304 -34.58 -10.79 -16.40
C ILE A 304 -34.56 -12.19 -15.78
N ILE A 305 -33.40 -12.60 -15.28
CA ILE A 305 -33.14 -13.97 -14.83
C ILE A 305 -32.57 -13.94 -13.41
N ASP A 306 -33.25 -14.64 -12.51
CA ASP A 306 -32.73 -14.96 -11.18
C ASP A 306 -31.61 -15.99 -11.29
N SER A 307 -30.39 -15.60 -10.92
CA SER A 307 -29.26 -16.52 -10.82
C SER A 307 -29.45 -17.59 -9.74
N GLY A 308 -30.33 -17.37 -8.75
CA GLY A 308 -30.53 -18.22 -7.57
C GLY A 308 -29.56 -17.92 -6.42
N SER A 309 -28.55 -17.09 -6.64
CA SER A 309 -27.56 -16.74 -5.61
C SER A 309 -28.19 -15.91 -4.49
N LYS A 310 -27.84 -16.27 -3.24
CA LYS A 310 -28.31 -15.64 -2.00
C LYS A 310 -27.13 -15.13 -1.17
N GLY A 311 -26.48 -14.06 -1.63
CA GLY A 311 -25.33 -13.45 -0.96
C GLY A 311 -24.32 -12.85 -1.95
N VAL A 312 -23.05 -12.93 -1.61
CA VAL A 312 -21.94 -12.30 -2.33
C VAL A 312 -21.73 -12.95 -3.71
N GLY A 313 -21.63 -12.16 -4.77
CA GLY A 313 -21.30 -12.62 -6.13
C GLY A 313 -22.35 -13.57 -6.73
N ILE A 314 -21.93 -14.47 -7.62
CA ILE A 314 -22.74 -15.57 -8.17
C ILE A 314 -22.18 -16.90 -7.68
N ASN A 315 -22.78 -17.46 -6.64
CA ASN A 315 -22.41 -18.77 -6.15
C ASN A 315 -22.98 -19.85 -7.07
N LEU A 316 -22.12 -20.50 -7.85
CA LEU A 316 -22.51 -21.57 -8.79
C LEU A 316 -23.18 -22.78 -8.11
N ARG A 317 -22.96 -23.01 -6.81
CA ARG A 317 -23.72 -24.03 -6.07
C ARG A 317 -25.20 -23.63 -6.02
N GLN A 318 -25.52 -22.36 -5.82
CA GLN A 318 -26.90 -21.88 -5.69
C GLN A 318 -27.57 -21.57 -7.04
N ALA A 319 -26.91 -21.88 -8.15
CA ALA A 319 -27.38 -21.55 -9.49
C ALA A 319 -28.77 -22.11 -9.79
N SER A 320 -29.68 -21.24 -10.24
CA SER A 320 -31.01 -21.63 -10.67
C SER A 320 -30.96 -22.44 -11.97
N GLU A 321 -31.98 -23.28 -12.21
CA GLU A 321 -32.10 -24.04 -13.46
C GLU A 321 -32.21 -23.14 -14.70
N LYS A 322 -32.77 -21.93 -14.55
CA LYS A 322 -32.81 -20.94 -15.63
C LYS A 322 -31.39 -20.46 -15.96
N PHE A 323 -30.59 -20.14 -14.95
CA PHE A 323 -29.20 -19.72 -15.14
C PHE A 323 -28.36 -20.84 -15.77
N LYS A 324 -28.48 -22.10 -15.29
CA LYS A 324 -27.81 -23.26 -15.89
C LYS A 324 -28.11 -23.41 -17.38
N LYS A 325 -29.38 -23.23 -17.80
CA LYS A 325 -29.76 -23.25 -19.21
C LYS A 325 -29.08 -22.14 -20.03
N LEU A 326 -28.88 -20.95 -19.46
CA LEU A 326 -28.14 -19.87 -20.14
C LEU A 326 -26.67 -20.24 -20.34
N ILE A 327 -26.04 -20.84 -19.32
CA ILE A 327 -24.66 -21.29 -19.44
C ILE A 327 -24.52 -22.30 -20.58
N ASN A 328 -25.48 -23.21 -20.78
CA ASN A 328 -25.47 -24.12 -21.93
C ASN A 328 -25.52 -23.40 -23.28
N LEU A 329 -26.28 -22.29 -23.42
CA LEU A 329 -26.28 -21.48 -24.64
C LEU A 329 -24.88 -20.89 -24.92
N VAL A 330 -24.20 -20.44 -23.87
CA VAL A 330 -22.85 -19.88 -23.98
C VAL A 330 -21.84 -20.97 -24.38
N LYS A 331 -21.96 -22.17 -23.79
CA LYS A 331 -21.12 -23.35 -24.14
C LYS A 331 -21.28 -23.76 -25.60
N ASN A 332 -22.49 -23.67 -26.12
CA ASN A 332 -22.81 -23.96 -27.52
C ASN A 332 -22.42 -22.82 -28.48
N ASN A 333 -21.70 -21.80 -28.00
CA ASN A 333 -21.27 -20.64 -28.79
C ASN A 333 -22.45 -19.79 -29.32
N GLU A 334 -23.63 -19.89 -28.72
CA GLU A 334 -24.86 -19.20 -29.16
C GLU A 334 -25.06 -17.82 -28.52
N ALA A 335 -24.38 -17.54 -27.40
CA ALA A 335 -24.47 -16.28 -26.69
C ALA A 335 -23.11 -15.86 -26.13
N VAL A 336 -22.89 -14.55 -25.94
CA VAL A 336 -21.73 -14.00 -25.23
C VAL A 336 -22.11 -13.77 -23.77
N LEU A 337 -21.28 -14.24 -22.84
CA LEU A 337 -21.45 -14.00 -21.40
C LEU A 337 -20.51 -12.89 -20.93
N VAL A 338 -21.05 -11.87 -20.30
CA VAL A 338 -20.31 -10.80 -19.62
C VAL A 338 -20.73 -10.76 -18.16
N ALA A 339 -19.76 -10.74 -17.26
CA ALA A 339 -19.98 -10.56 -15.83
C ALA A 339 -19.30 -9.28 -15.36
N LYS A 340 -20.07 -8.40 -14.72
CA LYS A 340 -19.57 -7.14 -14.19
C LYS A 340 -19.37 -7.20 -12.68
N GLY A 341 -18.38 -6.48 -12.16
CA GLY A 341 -18.18 -6.24 -10.73
C GLY A 341 -17.18 -7.19 -10.09
N GLU A 342 -16.51 -6.70 -9.04
CA GLU A 342 -15.41 -7.38 -8.37
C GLU A 342 -15.78 -8.76 -7.80
N LEU A 343 -16.93 -8.86 -7.14
CA LEU A 343 -17.36 -10.07 -6.46
C LEU A 343 -17.75 -11.20 -7.43
N ASN A 344 -18.27 -10.84 -8.62
CA ASN A 344 -18.53 -11.81 -9.68
C ASN A 344 -17.20 -12.38 -10.22
N ASN A 345 -16.11 -11.60 -10.23
CA ASN A 345 -14.79 -12.10 -10.62
C ASN A 345 -14.24 -13.15 -9.66
N LEU A 346 -14.56 -13.06 -8.37
CA LEU A 346 -14.12 -14.03 -7.37
C LEU A 346 -14.97 -15.30 -7.40
N THR A 347 -16.27 -15.18 -7.65
CA THR A 347 -17.24 -16.29 -7.50
C THR A 347 -17.45 -17.12 -8.75
N LEU A 348 -17.18 -16.59 -9.96
CA LEU A 348 -17.32 -17.31 -11.23
C LEU A 348 -16.10 -18.18 -11.60
N ASN A 349 -15.23 -18.49 -10.64
CA ASN A 349 -14.05 -19.33 -10.90
C ASN A 349 -14.46 -20.73 -11.37
N LEU A 350 -13.68 -21.29 -12.31
CA LEU A 350 -13.90 -22.62 -12.91
C LEU A 350 -15.22 -22.82 -13.70
N LEU A 351 -15.99 -21.76 -13.94
CA LEU A 351 -17.17 -21.83 -14.81
C LEU A 351 -16.79 -22.46 -16.16
N ASP A 352 -17.45 -23.56 -16.52
CA ASP A 352 -17.26 -24.30 -17.77
C ASP A 352 -18.00 -23.62 -18.93
N ALA A 353 -17.77 -22.32 -19.09
CA ALA A 353 -18.24 -21.51 -20.21
C ALA A 353 -17.29 -20.33 -20.42
N GLU A 354 -17.07 -19.98 -21.69
CA GLU A 354 -16.27 -18.81 -22.03
C GLU A 354 -17.03 -17.54 -21.63
N HIS A 355 -16.35 -16.62 -20.95
CA HIS A 355 -16.98 -15.40 -20.46
C HIS A 355 -16.00 -14.25 -20.36
N TYR A 356 -16.55 -13.04 -20.39
CA TYR A 356 -15.84 -11.80 -20.15
C TYR A 356 -16.13 -11.29 -18.75
N ARG A 357 -15.12 -10.65 -18.15
CA ARG A 357 -15.17 -10.07 -16.82
C ARG A 357 -14.80 -8.60 -16.90
N ILE A 358 -15.66 -7.72 -16.39
CA ILE A 358 -15.44 -6.27 -16.35
C ILE A 358 -15.48 -5.84 -14.88
N ALA A 359 -14.42 -5.23 -14.36
CA ALA A 359 -14.44 -4.67 -13.03
C ALA A 359 -13.34 -3.63 -12.81
N LEU A 360 -13.35 -3.05 -11.61
CA LEU A 360 -12.26 -2.28 -11.03
C LEU A 360 -11.42 -3.19 -10.13
N ALA A 361 -10.14 -2.85 -9.92
CA ALA A 361 -9.31 -3.42 -8.87
C ALA A 361 -9.30 -2.46 -7.67
N GLU A 362 -10.38 -2.46 -6.89
CA GLU A 362 -10.63 -1.59 -5.74
C GLU A 362 -10.47 -2.36 -4.42
N GLU A 363 -11.25 -3.44 -4.25
CA GLU A 363 -11.20 -4.27 -3.05
C GLU A 363 -9.85 -4.98 -2.95
N ARG A 364 -9.26 -5.00 -1.76
CA ARG A 364 -7.92 -5.57 -1.53
C ARG A 364 -7.78 -6.99 -2.09
N ILE A 365 -8.83 -7.80 -1.97
CA ILE A 365 -8.84 -9.16 -2.50
C ILE A 365 -8.85 -9.21 -4.03
N THR A 366 -9.49 -8.24 -4.69
CA THR A 366 -9.48 -8.09 -6.14
C THR A 366 -8.14 -7.58 -6.63
N ILE A 367 -7.51 -6.65 -5.91
CA ILE A 367 -6.15 -6.19 -6.19
C ILE A 367 -5.17 -7.38 -6.14
N GLN A 368 -5.30 -8.26 -5.14
CA GLN A 368 -4.53 -9.51 -5.04
C GLN A 368 -4.78 -10.48 -6.19
N PHE A 369 -6.05 -10.76 -6.46
CA PHE A 369 -6.49 -11.66 -7.53
C PHE A 369 -6.01 -11.17 -8.89
N SER A 370 -6.16 -9.87 -9.14
CA SER A 370 -5.84 -9.26 -10.42
C SER A 370 -4.33 -9.09 -10.63
N GLY A 371 -3.61 -8.74 -9.56
CA GLY A 371 -2.24 -8.23 -9.64
C GLY A 371 -2.15 -6.77 -10.08
N LEU A 372 -3.29 -6.07 -10.25
CA LEU A 372 -3.36 -4.66 -10.59
C LEU A 372 -3.37 -3.85 -9.28
N PHE A 373 -2.20 -3.35 -8.89
CA PHE A 373 -2.04 -2.63 -7.64
C PHE A 373 -2.66 -1.22 -7.72
N TRP A 374 -3.58 -0.90 -6.81
CA TRP A 374 -4.14 0.44 -6.67
C TRP A 374 -3.77 1.04 -5.31
N ASP A 375 -3.29 2.28 -5.34
CA ASP A 375 -3.08 3.14 -4.18
C ASP A 375 -3.72 4.49 -4.47
N GLU A 376 -4.67 4.90 -3.63
CA GLU A 376 -5.39 6.18 -3.76
C GLU A 376 -4.47 7.41 -3.67
N ASN A 377 -3.28 7.26 -3.05
CA ASN A 377 -2.25 8.29 -3.00
C ASN A 377 -1.53 8.49 -4.33
N GLU A 378 -1.62 7.50 -5.23
CA GLU A 378 -0.97 7.53 -6.55
C GLU A 378 -1.96 7.85 -7.64
N ASN A 379 -3.11 7.19 -7.57
CA ASN A 379 -4.19 7.36 -8.52
C ASN A 379 -5.51 7.39 -7.75
N GLU A 380 -6.25 8.47 -7.88
CA GLU A 380 -7.56 8.62 -7.26
C GLU A 380 -8.55 7.50 -7.64
N PHE A 381 -8.39 6.93 -8.84
CA PHE A 381 -9.27 5.91 -9.39
C PHE A 381 -8.59 4.53 -9.41
N PRO A 382 -9.30 3.45 -9.02
CA PRO A 382 -8.81 2.08 -9.17
C PRO A 382 -8.65 1.68 -10.64
N TYR A 383 -7.79 0.71 -10.91
CA TYR A 383 -7.53 0.28 -12.29
C TYR A 383 -8.71 -0.53 -12.85
N PRO A 384 -9.32 -0.12 -13.98
CA PRO A 384 -10.32 -0.93 -14.66
C PRO A 384 -9.66 -2.06 -15.46
N PHE A 385 -10.37 -3.17 -15.63
CA PHE A 385 -9.94 -4.26 -16.49
C PHE A 385 -11.10 -4.96 -17.18
N VAL A 386 -10.81 -5.52 -18.35
CA VAL A 386 -11.71 -6.40 -19.10
C VAL A 386 -10.94 -7.63 -19.54
N ILE A 387 -11.42 -8.81 -19.16
CA ILE A 387 -10.71 -10.04 -19.50
C ILE A 387 -11.62 -11.16 -20.00
N ARG A 388 -11.17 -11.86 -21.04
CA ARG A 388 -11.73 -13.11 -21.54
C ARG A 388 -11.18 -14.31 -20.76
N ILE A 389 -12.07 -15.11 -20.20
CA ILE A 389 -11.76 -16.35 -19.49
C ILE A 389 -12.27 -17.54 -20.32
N PRO A 390 -11.38 -18.43 -20.79
CA PRO A 390 -11.78 -19.69 -21.43
C PRO A 390 -12.49 -20.65 -20.44
N PRO A 391 -13.31 -21.59 -20.93
CA PRO A 391 -14.05 -22.52 -20.09
C PRO A 391 -13.15 -23.29 -19.11
N SER A 392 -13.57 -23.36 -17.83
CA SER A 392 -12.92 -24.16 -16.77
C SER A 392 -11.47 -23.82 -16.46
N ILE A 393 -10.94 -22.69 -16.94
CA ILE A 393 -9.59 -22.24 -16.60
C ILE A 393 -9.64 -21.27 -15.43
N MET A 394 -8.86 -21.56 -14.39
CA MET A 394 -8.70 -20.65 -13.25
C MET A 394 -7.71 -19.53 -13.60
N PRO A 395 -8.12 -18.26 -13.54
CA PRO A 395 -7.26 -17.16 -13.97
C PRO A 395 -6.26 -16.70 -12.90
N ALA A 396 -6.50 -16.97 -11.62
CA ALA A 396 -5.57 -16.65 -10.53
C ALA A 396 -5.48 -17.80 -9.52
N GLU A 397 -4.28 -18.11 -9.03
CA GLU A 397 -4.04 -19.20 -8.07
C GLU A 397 -3.05 -18.79 -6.97
N GLU A 398 -3.32 -19.23 -5.74
CA GLU A 398 -2.50 -18.97 -4.54
C GLU A 398 -2.22 -17.46 -4.30
N PHE A 399 -3.16 -16.59 -4.67
CA PHE A 399 -3.00 -15.13 -4.58
C PHE A 399 -3.22 -14.54 -3.18
N SER A 400 -3.28 -15.37 -2.13
CA SER A 400 -3.57 -14.96 -0.77
C SER A 400 -2.80 -15.76 0.30
N GLY A 401 -2.89 -15.32 1.56
CA GLY A 401 -2.45 -16.11 2.71
C GLY A 401 -0.96 -16.00 3.03
N LYS A 402 -0.28 -17.15 3.11
CA LYS A 402 1.16 -17.26 3.38
C LYS A 402 1.98 -17.56 2.14
N SER A 403 1.35 -18.16 1.14
CA SER A 403 2.01 -18.77 -0.01
C SER A 403 2.41 -17.74 -1.03
N LYS A 404 3.44 -18.06 -1.80
CA LYS A 404 3.78 -17.28 -2.98
C LYS A 404 2.71 -17.36 -4.05
N VAL A 405 2.25 -16.18 -4.49
CA VAL A 405 1.35 -16.03 -5.65
C VAL A 405 1.89 -16.82 -6.81
N ARG A 406 1.10 -17.80 -7.27
CA ARG A 406 1.51 -18.70 -8.33
C ARG A 406 1.14 -18.15 -9.71
N GLN A 407 -0.04 -17.51 -9.78
CA GLN A 407 -0.53 -16.81 -10.97
C GLN A 407 -1.54 -15.74 -10.56
N SER A 408 -1.40 -14.52 -11.06
CA SER A 408 -2.44 -13.47 -11.01
C SER A 408 -3.22 -13.37 -12.33
N LEU A 409 -4.35 -12.64 -12.33
CA LEU A 409 -5.12 -12.35 -13.54
C LEU A 409 -4.29 -11.67 -14.64
N ALA A 410 -3.44 -10.71 -14.28
CA ALA A 410 -2.56 -10.01 -15.23
C ALA A 410 -1.55 -10.97 -15.87
N GLN A 411 -0.99 -11.91 -15.09
CA GLN A 411 -0.08 -12.93 -15.61
C GLN A 411 -0.82 -13.93 -16.49
N PHE A 412 -2.06 -14.30 -16.13
CA PHE A 412 -2.93 -15.13 -16.96
C PHE A 412 -3.22 -14.46 -18.31
N TYR A 413 -3.61 -13.18 -18.29
CA TYR A 413 -3.87 -12.39 -19.49
C TYR A 413 -2.67 -12.39 -20.43
N LYS A 414 -1.47 -12.04 -19.93
CA LYS A 414 -0.22 -12.06 -20.69
C LYS A 414 0.10 -13.45 -21.24
N ALA A 415 -0.09 -14.50 -20.45
CA ALA A 415 0.13 -15.88 -20.88
C ALA A 415 -0.83 -16.29 -22.00
N ARG A 416 -2.09 -15.87 -21.90
CA ARG A 416 -3.15 -16.20 -22.84
C ARG A 416 -2.91 -15.50 -24.19
N LYS A 417 -2.63 -14.19 -24.19
CA LYS A 417 -2.28 -13.45 -25.42
C LYS A 417 -1.11 -14.08 -26.15
N ARG A 418 -0.02 -14.41 -25.43
CA ARG A 418 1.12 -15.12 -26.02
C ARG A 418 0.77 -16.49 -26.59
N TYR A 419 -0.11 -17.24 -25.93
CA TYR A 419 -0.55 -18.54 -26.43
C TYR A 419 -1.40 -18.41 -27.71
N GLU A 420 -2.22 -17.37 -27.80
CA GLU A 420 -3.05 -17.07 -28.97
C GLU A 420 -2.21 -16.58 -30.17
N GLU A 421 -1.20 -15.75 -29.92
CA GLU A 421 -0.24 -15.29 -30.93
C GLU A 421 0.55 -16.44 -31.59
N GLU A 422 0.77 -17.55 -30.89
CA GLU A 422 1.47 -18.73 -31.43
C GLU A 422 0.62 -19.55 -32.43
N GLY A 423 -0.68 -19.28 -32.55
CA GLY A 423 -1.62 -19.98 -33.45
C GLY A 423 -2.04 -21.39 -32.98
N ASN A 424 -3.12 -21.93 -33.58
CA ASN A 424 -3.71 -23.25 -33.26
C ASN A 424 -4.07 -23.43 -31.77
N VAL A 425 -4.98 -22.59 -31.27
CA VAL A 425 -5.39 -22.54 -29.87
C VAL A 425 -6.33 -23.68 -29.51
N ASP A 426 -5.88 -24.58 -28.64
CA ASP A 426 -6.70 -25.65 -28.06
C ASP A 426 -6.68 -25.58 -26.52
N TYR A 427 -7.73 -25.00 -25.93
CA TYR A 427 -7.87 -24.89 -24.47
C TYR A 427 -8.17 -26.21 -23.77
N GLU A 428 -8.84 -27.14 -24.45
CA GLU A 428 -9.16 -28.46 -23.90
C GLU A 428 -7.89 -29.27 -23.67
N SER A 429 -6.98 -29.26 -24.65
CA SER A 429 -5.64 -29.86 -24.53
C SER A 429 -4.81 -29.20 -23.43
N VAL A 430 -4.91 -27.87 -23.28
CA VAL A 430 -4.23 -27.15 -22.19
C VAL A 430 -4.78 -27.56 -20.83
N LEU A 431 -6.10 -27.61 -20.66
CA LEU A 431 -6.74 -28.02 -19.41
C LEU A 431 -6.33 -29.45 -19.01
N ARG A 432 -6.34 -30.39 -19.95
CA ARG A 432 -5.86 -31.77 -19.69
C ARG A 432 -4.41 -31.81 -19.24
N LYS A 433 -3.55 -30.98 -19.84
CA LYS A 433 -2.13 -30.86 -19.43
C LYS A 433 -2.00 -30.22 -18.04
N MET A 434 -2.79 -29.19 -17.74
CA MET A 434 -2.82 -28.54 -16.42
C MET A 434 -3.19 -29.55 -15.34
N LEU A 435 -4.28 -30.28 -15.50
CA LEU A 435 -4.75 -31.31 -14.56
C LEU A 435 -3.71 -32.43 -14.40
N LYS A 436 -3.20 -32.98 -15.51
CA LYS A 436 -2.19 -34.07 -15.50
C LYS A 436 -0.90 -33.66 -14.82
N ARG A 437 -0.46 -32.41 -15.00
CA ARG A 437 0.81 -31.90 -14.46
C ARG A 437 0.63 -31.16 -13.14
N LYS A 438 -0.60 -30.86 -12.69
CA LYS A 438 -0.93 -30.03 -11.53
C LYS A 438 -0.26 -28.65 -11.58
N ILE A 439 -0.43 -27.96 -12.72
CA ILE A 439 0.18 -26.67 -13.01
C ILE A 439 -0.86 -25.64 -13.40
N THR A 440 -0.53 -24.36 -13.23
CA THR A 440 -1.39 -23.26 -13.65
C THR A 440 -1.39 -23.10 -15.17
N PHE A 441 -2.30 -22.27 -15.68
CA PHE A 441 -2.36 -21.95 -17.11
C PHE A 441 -1.06 -21.32 -17.61
N ALA A 442 -0.56 -20.28 -16.94
CA ALA A 442 0.68 -19.60 -17.30
C ALA A 442 1.89 -20.56 -17.26
N GLU A 443 1.99 -21.40 -16.23
CA GLU A 443 3.04 -22.45 -16.16
C GLU A 443 2.96 -23.46 -17.31
N CYS A 444 1.78 -23.69 -17.86
CA CYS A 444 1.53 -24.63 -18.95
C CYS A 444 1.93 -24.06 -20.32
N VAL A 445 1.44 -22.84 -20.63
CA VAL A 445 1.51 -22.29 -21.99
C VAL A 445 2.60 -21.23 -22.18
N ALA A 446 2.97 -20.48 -21.15
CA ALA A 446 3.87 -19.33 -21.25
C ALA A 446 4.62 -19.08 -19.93
N SER A 447 5.33 -20.09 -19.41
CA SER A 447 5.95 -20.05 -18.07
C SER A 447 6.89 -18.86 -17.83
N GLU A 448 7.42 -18.26 -18.89
CA GLU A 448 8.31 -17.10 -18.84
C GLU A 448 7.60 -15.78 -18.51
N VAL A 449 6.26 -15.70 -18.59
CA VAL A 449 5.49 -14.54 -18.07
C VAL A 449 5.53 -14.42 -16.55
N LEU A 450 5.90 -15.51 -15.86
CA LEU A 450 6.04 -15.57 -14.39
C LEU A 450 7.43 -15.14 -13.92
N LEU A 451 8.29 -14.70 -14.85
CA LEU A 451 9.62 -14.19 -14.54
C LEU A 451 9.56 -12.69 -14.24
N VAL A 452 10.48 -12.23 -13.38
CA VAL A 452 10.58 -10.81 -12.99
C VAL A 452 11.04 -9.89 -14.13
N GLU A 453 11.55 -10.46 -15.22
CA GLU A 453 11.87 -9.72 -16.44
C GLU A 453 11.55 -10.56 -17.69
N GLU A 454 11.32 -9.88 -18.80
CA GLU A 454 11.18 -10.54 -20.09
C GLU A 454 12.52 -11.09 -20.60
N LEU A 455 12.52 -12.36 -21.00
CA LEU A 455 13.68 -12.96 -21.64
C LEU A 455 13.76 -12.58 -23.12
N SER A 456 14.96 -12.67 -23.72
CA SER A 456 15.11 -12.68 -25.17
C SER A 456 14.39 -13.88 -25.80
N GLU A 457 14.02 -13.79 -27.07
CA GLU A 457 13.26 -14.85 -27.76
C GLU A 457 13.90 -16.24 -27.63
N LYS A 458 15.21 -16.35 -27.83
CA LYS A 458 15.98 -17.59 -27.61
C LYS A 458 15.87 -18.08 -26.16
N GLY A 459 15.99 -17.16 -25.20
CA GLY A 459 15.84 -17.48 -23.77
C GLY A 459 14.43 -17.96 -23.40
N ARG A 460 13.39 -17.35 -23.99
CA ARG A 460 11.98 -17.77 -23.82
C ARG A 460 11.80 -19.21 -24.30
N LYS A 461 12.22 -19.52 -25.53
CA LYS A 461 12.12 -20.86 -26.13
C LYS A 461 12.82 -21.93 -25.28
N GLU A 462 14.03 -21.65 -24.79
CA GLU A 462 14.78 -22.57 -23.94
C GLU A 462 14.11 -22.80 -22.57
N PHE A 463 13.65 -21.72 -21.93
CA PHE A 463 12.98 -21.80 -20.63
C PHE A 463 11.66 -22.59 -20.72
N LYS A 464 10.85 -22.29 -21.74
CA LYS A 464 9.59 -23.00 -22.03
C LYS A 464 9.82 -24.49 -22.24
N LYS A 465 10.86 -24.89 -22.97
CA LYS A 465 11.26 -26.30 -23.14
C LYS A 465 11.60 -26.99 -21.82
N LYS A 466 12.32 -26.30 -20.91
CA LYS A 466 12.64 -26.80 -19.57
C LYS A 466 11.40 -26.94 -18.69
N ALA A 467 10.49 -25.96 -18.72
CA ALA A 467 9.24 -25.99 -17.96
C ALA A 467 8.32 -27.13 -18.41
N ARG A 468 8.15 -27.33 -19.72
CA ARG A 468 7.31 -28.40 -20.31
C ARG A 468 7.63 -29.81 -19.81
N ARG A 469 8.89 -30.08 -19.46
CA ARG A 469 9.35 -31.39 -18.95
C ARG A 469 9.06 -31.62 -17.47
N ARG A 470 8.54 -30.62 -16.75
CA ARG A 470 8.32 -30.65 -15.29
C ARG A 470 6.82 -30.63 -14.95
N LYS A 471 6.49 -31.01 -13.71
CA LYS A 471 5.12 -31.05 -13.17
C LYS A 471 5.07 -30.48 -11.75
N GLY A 472 3.93 -29.89 -11.39
CA GLY A 472 3.62 -29.30 -10.09
C GLY A 472 4.74 -28.42 -9.55
N GLU A 473 5.11 -28.66 -8.29
CA GLU A 473 6.16 -27.93 -7.56
C GLU A 473 7.50 -27.84 -8.30
N ARG A 474 7.84 -28.79 -9.18
CA ARG A 474 9.09 -28.74 -9.95
C ARG A 474 9.11 -27.59 -10.97
N VAL A 475 7.95 -27.14 -11.46
CA VAL A 475 7.82 -25.97 -12.34
C VAL A 475 7.97 -24.70 -11.53
N ARG A 476 7.24 -24.57 -10.41
CA ARG A 476 7.39 -23.45 -9.47
C ARG A 476 8.84 -23.23 -9.04
N LYS A 477 9.52 -24.30 -8.63
CA LYS A 477 10.94 -24.27 -8.28
C LYS A 477 11.83 -23.80 -9.45
N LEU A 478 11.52 -24.17 -10.69
CA LEU A 478 12.26 -23.69 -11.87
C LEU A 478 12.15 -22.17 -12.03
N ILE A 479 10.95 -21.64 -11.87
CA ILE A 479 10.63 -20.22 -11.99
C ILE A 479 11.33 -19.44 -10.88
N GLU A 480 11.24 -19.92 -9.63
CA GLU A 480 11.95 -19.33 -8.48
C GLU A 480 13.47 -19.34 -8.68
N GLU A 481 14.05 -20.46 -9.13
CA GLU A 481 15.48 -20.56 -9.45
C GLU A 481 15.91 -19.56 -10.53
N LYS A 482 15.08 -19.37 -11.56
CA LYS A 482 15.37 -18.43 -12.65
C LYS A 482 15.26 -16.99 -12.18
N ASN A 483 14.20 -16.62 -11.44
CA ASN A 483 14.04 -15.28 -10.87
C ASN A 483 15.17 -14.93 -9.91
N LEU A 484 15.58 -15.85 -9.04
CA LEU A 484 16.72 -15.65 -8.16
C LEU A 484 18.01 -15.37 -8.96
N LYS A 485 18.26 -16.12 -10.03
CA LYS A 485 19.43 -15.89 -10.90
C LYS A 485 19.38 -14.53 -11.59
N LEU A 486 18.21 -14.10 -12.06
CA LEU A 486 18.03 -12.79 -12.69
C LEU A 486 18.29 -11.66 -11.69
N ILE A 487 17.64 -11.70 -10.51
CA ILE A 487 17.84 -10.70 -9.46
C ILE A 487 19.30 -10.69 -8.96
N SER A 488 19.89 -11.86 -8.71
CA SER A 488 21.29 -11.96 -8.26
C SER A 488 22.25 -11.35 -9.30
N LYS A 489 21.98 -11.52 -10.60
CA LYS A 489 22.77 -10.88 -11.66
C LYS A 489 22.69 -9.35 -11.57
N LYS A 490 21.50 -8.80 -11.33
CA LYS A 490 21.31 -7.34 -11.16
C LYS A 490 22.05 -6.82 -9.94
N ILE A 491 21.90 -7.48 -8.79
CA ILE A 491 22.61 -7.14 -7.56
C ILE A 491 24.12 -7.18 -7.79
N ASN A 492 24.65 -8.27 -8.35
CA ASN A 492 26.09 -8.42 -8.61
C ASN A 492 26.64 -7.36 -9.58
N LYS A 493 25.84 -6.95 -10.58
CA LYS A 493 26.18 -5.85 -11.50
C LYS A 493 26.25 -4.51 -10.77
N VAL A 494 25.37 -4.27 -9.79
CA VAL A 494 25.36 -3.05 -8.98
C VAL A 494 26.56 -3.01 -8.03
N ILE A 495 26.85 -4.11 -7.31
CA ILE A 495 27.95 -4.13 -6.32
C ILE A 495 29.35 -4.31 -6.93
N LYS A 496 29.50 -4.72 -8.20
CA LYS A 496 30.76 -4.81 -8.99
C LYS A 496 31.99 -5.35 -8.23
N GLY A 497 31.84 -6.35 -7.36
CA GLY A 497 32.93 -6.92 -6.56
C GLY A 497 33.39 -6.06 -5.37
N ARG A 498 32.72 -4.93 -5.09
CA ARG A 498 32.95 -4.00 -3.98
C ARG A 498 31.94 -4.18 -2.85
N GLY A 499 31.26 -5.32 -2.86
CA GLY A 499 30.24 -5.73 -1.90
C GLY A 499 29.88 -7.19 -2.08
N LYS A 500 29.02 -7.71 -1.20
CA LYS A 500 28.60 -9.11 -1.16
C LYS A 500 27.08 -9.20 -1.05
N TYR A 501 26.50 -10.16 -1.77
CA TYR A 501 25.09 -10.51 -1.65
C TYR A 501 24.95 -11.93 -1.09
N PHE A 502 24.15 -12.04 -0.04
CA PHE A 502 23.85 -13.31 0.63
C PHE A 502 22.35 -13.58 0.52
N ARG A 503 22.03 -14.83 0.21
CA ARG A 503 20.68 -15.37 0.35
C ARG A 503 20.76 -16.80 0.83
N ASP A 504 20.08 -17.10 1.91
CA ASP A 504 20.08 -18.42 2.52
C ASP A 504 18.83 -18.66 3.36
N ILE A 505 18.57 -19.93 3.63
CA ILE A 505 17.51 -20.38 4.52
C ILE A 505 18.16 -20.90 5.78
N TYR A 506 17.71 -20.38 6.92
CA TYR A 506 18.13 -20.84 8.23
C TYR A 506 17.06 -21.72 8.87
N LYS A 507 17.49 -22.77 9.56
CA LYS A 507 16.65 -23.49 10.52
C LYS A 507 16.76 -22.79 11.87
N LEU A 508 15.61 -22.54 12.47
CA LEU A 508 15.48 -21.91 13.78
C LEU A 508 15.35 -23.01 14.84
N ASN A 509 16.39 -23.17 15.66
CA ASN A 509 16.44 -24.11 16.78
C ASN A 509 16.43 -23.32 18.10
N SER A 510 16.27 -24.01 19.23
CA SER A 510 16.28 -23.40 20.58
C SER A 510 17.66 -22.89 21.04
N GLY A 511 18.72 -23.11 20.25
CA GLY A 511 20.06 -22.56 20.47
C GLY A 511 20.38 -21.54 19.38
N ASN A 512 21.20 -21.95 18.40
CA ASN A 512 21.61 -21.07 17.30
C ASN A 512 20.95 -21.44 15.97
N PRO A 513 20.53 -20.45 15.15
CA PRO A 513 20.14 -20.67 13.77
C PRO A 513 21.24 -21.33 12.96
N GLN A 514 20.86 -22.25 12.08
CA GLN A 514 21.81 -22.95 11.21
C GLN A 514 21.47 -22.74 9.73
N SER A 515 22.47 -22.31 8.96
CA SER A 515 22.39 -22.24 7.51
C SER A 515 22.04 -23.62 6.92
N THR A 516 21.20 -23.63 5.90
CA THR A 516 20.88 -24.85 5.15
C THR A 516 21.53 -24.90 3.78
N GLY A 517 22.25 -23.84 3.38
CA GLY A 517 22.79 -23.64 2.03
C GLY A 517 21.72 -23.54 0.93
N LYS A 518 20.43 -23.45 1.30
CA LYS A 518 19.30 -23.43 0.36
C LYS A 518 18.82 -22.00 0.18
N LYS A 519 18.57 -21.59 -1.07
CA LYS A 519 18.22 -20.19 -1.39
C LYS A 519 16.77 -19.96 -1.86
N ILE A 520 15.99 -21.04 -1.97
CA ILE A 520 14.71 -21.06 -2.69
C ILE A 520 13.55 -21.09 -1.68
N LEU A 521 12.66 -20.09 -1.75
CA LEU A 521 11.55 -19.88 -0.81
C LEU A 521 10.64 -21.11 -0.65
N SER A 522 10.29 -21.80 -1.74
CA SER A 522 9.49 -23.05 -1.69
C SER A 522 10.10 -24.18 -0.84
N LYS A 523 11.35 -24.06 -0.37
CA LYS A 523 11.99 -25.00 0.59
C LYS A 523 11.81 -24.60 2.06
N VAL A 524 11.21 -23.44 2.33
CA VAL A 524 11.03 -22.86 3.67
C VAL A 524 9.87 -23.50 4.41
N LYS A 525 8.83 -24.03 3.72
CA LYS A 525 7.52 -24.68 4.09
C LYS A 525 7.28 -25.34 5.48
N THR A 526 8.18 -25.21 6.43
CA THR A 526 8.16 -25.67 7.80
C THR A 526 8.20 -24.45 8.72
N GLU A 527 7.44 -24.49 9.81
CA GLU A 527 7.31 -23.35 10.76
C GLU A 527 8.60 -22.98 11.51
N LYS A 528 9.69 -23.71 11.31
CA LYS A 528 10.99 -23.51 11.96
C LYS A 528 12.08 -23.00 11.01
N LYS A 529 11.72 -22.29 9.95
CA LYS A 529 12.71 -21.74 9.01
C LYS A 529 12.44 -20.28 8.68
N VAL A 530 13.53 -19.61 8.32
CA VAL A 530 13.51 -18.24 7.81
C VAL A 530 14.31 -18.13 6.52
N LEU A 531 13.80 -17.37 5.55
CA LEU A 531 14.58 -16.91 4.40
C LEU A 531 15.23 -15.56 4.74
N VAL A 532 16.54 -15.48 4.52
CA VAL A 532 17.36 -14.32 4.84
C VAL A 532 18.01 -13.80 3.57
N ASN A 533 18.01 -12.49 3.40
CA ASN A 533 18.76 -11.78 2.37
C ASN A 533 19.65 -10.75 3.04
N GLY A 534 20.88 -10.58 2.56
CA GLY A 534 21.82 -9.59 3.07
C GLY A 534 22.61 -8.95 1.94
N ILE A 535 22.78 -7.64 2.00
CA ILE A 535 23.75 -6.88 1.20
C ILE A 535 24.81 -6.33 2.14
N VAL A 536 26.07 -6.42 1.74
CA VAL A 536 27.22 -5.84 2.45
C VAL A 536 28.02 -5.02 1.45
N ILE A 537 28.32 -3.77 1.77
CA ILE A 537 28.89 -2.79 0.85
C ILE A 537 29.97 -2.00 1.58
N ASP A 538 31.13 -1.88 0.96
CA ASP A 538 32.14 -0.87 1.34
C ASP A 538 31.85 0.39 0.52
N PHE A 539 31.24 1.42 1.13
CA PHE A 539 30.81 2.62 0.39
C PHE A 539 31.97 3.30 -0.35
N LYS A 540 33.14 3.39 0.31
CA LYS A 540 34.34 4.03 -0.25
C LYS A 540 34.82 3.30 -1.49
N LYS A 541 34.94 1.97 -1.44
CA LYS A 541 35.33 1.17 -2.60
C LYS A 541 34.23 1.11 -3.66
N ALA A 542 32.97 1.11 -3.24
CA ALA A 542 31.81 1.01 -4.11
C ALA A 542 31.60 2.27 -4.96
N GLY A 543 32.00 3.45 -4.46
CA GLY A 543 31.63 4.74 -5.03
C GLY A 543 30.14 4.99 -4.86
N LEU A 544 29.59 4.58 -3.71
CA LEU A 544 28.16 4.69 -3.40
C LEU A 544 27.99 5.57 -2.15
N LYS A 545 26.84 6.23 -2.05
CA LYS A 545 26.41 6.97 -0.86
C LYS A 545 24.99 6.59 -0.45
N LEU A 546 24.59 7.05 0.73
CA LEU A 546 23.31 6.74 1.35
C LEU A 546 22.49 8.04 1.52
N GLU A 547 21.24 8.04 1.06
CA GLU A 547 20.28 9.12 1.32
C GLU A 547 19.00 8.55 1.92
N VAL A 548 18.33 9.34 2.74
CA VAL A 548 17.02 9.01 3.31
C VAL A 548 15.92 9.86 2.69
N GLY A 549 14.66 9.54 2.91
CA GLY A 549 13.54 10.37 2.46
C GLY A 549 12.23 9.97 3.08
N LYS A 550 11.27 10.89 3.06
CA LYS A 550 9.88 10.64 3.50
C LYS A 550 8.94 10.63 2.30
N ALA A 551 7.87 9.86 2.39
CA ALA A 551 6.88 9.75 1.33
C ALA A 551 6.26 11.13 0.99
N ASN A 552 6.05 11.98 2.00
CA ASN A 552 5.45 13.30 1.84
C ASN A 552 6.37 14.36 1.20
N GLU A 553 7.66 14.05 1.04
CA GLU A 553 8.62 14.86 0.30
C GLU A 553 8.59 14.56 -1.20
N VAL A 554 7.93 13.46 -1.59
CA VAL A 554 7.76 13.08 -3.00
C VAL A 554 6.37 13.49 -3.47
N SER A 555 6.31 14.15 -4.63
CA SER A 555 5.06 14.65 -5.20
C SER A 555 4.03 13.51 -5.31
N PRO A 556 2.80 13.68 -4.77
CA PRO A 556 1.71 12.78 -5.09
C PRO A 556 1.45 12.93 -6.60
N GLY A 557 1.41 11.82 -7.34
CA GLY A 557 1.37 11.89 -8.80
C GLY A 557 0.22 12.78 -9.30
N LYS A 558 0.28 13.24 -10.56
CA LYS A 558 -0.73 14.12 -11.21
C LYS A 558 -2.19 13.75 -10.94
N TYR A 559 -2.44 12.47 -10.69
CA TYR A 559 -3.74 11.84 -10.58
C TYR A 559 -4.18 11.53 -9.15
N SER A 560 -3.39 11.88 -8.14
CA SER A 560 -3.66 11.67 -6.71
C SER A 560 -4.85 12.49 -6.22
N ALA A 561 -5.60 11.93 -5.27
CA ALA A 561 -6.64 12.67 -4.54
C ALA A 561 -6.10 13.52 -3.38
N LYS A 562 -4.81 13.39 -3.06
CA LYS A 562 -4.15 14.06 -1.93
C LYS A 562 -3.09 15.05 -2.41
N GLU A 563 -3.00 16.18 -1.70
CA GLU A 563 -1.98 17.22 -1.89
C GLU A 563 -0.57 16.78 -1.47
N LYS A 564 -0.48 15.83 -0.52
CA LYS A 564 0.78 15.21 -0.08
C LYS A 564 0.62 13.70 0.02
N ARG A 565 1.71 13.00 -0.28
CA ARG A 565 1.77 11.54 -0.25
C ARG A 565 2.07 11.03 1.16
N GLU A 566 1.28 10.06 1.65
CA GLU A 566 1.49 9.45 2.98
C GLU A 566 2.38 8.21 2.92
N LEU A 567 2.30 7.45 1.82
CA LEU A 567 3.02 6.21 1.58
C LEU A 567 3.56 6.17 0.13
N ILE A 568 4.68 5.47 -0.10
CA ILE A 568 5.29 5.35 -1.43
C ILE A 568 5.83 3.94 -1.70
N GLN A 569 5.75 3.46 -2.95
CA GLN A 569 6.37 2.18 -3.36
C GLN A 569 7.81 2.34 -3.85
N SER A 570 8.62 1.28 -3.77
CA SER A 570 10.00 1.28 -4.26
C SER A 570 10.09 1.60 -5.75
N GLN A 571 9.13 1.11 -6.55
CA GLN A 571 9.09 1.43 -7.98
C GLN A 571 8.92 2.94 -8.22
N LYS A 572 8.09 3.62 -7.43
CA LYS A 572 7.88 5.06 -7.58
C LYS A 572 9.08 5.87 -7.10
N ILE A 573 9.74 5.44 -6.02
CA ILE A 573 11.03 6.00 -5.59
C ILE A 573 12.08 5.83 -6.72
N ALA A 574 12.17 4.66 -7.34
CA ALA A 574 13.12 4.42 -8.44
C ALA A 574 12.86 5.29 -9.68
N GLU A 575 11.61 5.65 -9.95
CA GLU A 575 11.23 6.57 -11.02
C GLU A 575 11.57 8.02 -10.69
N GLU A 576 11.19 8.48 -9.50
CA GLU A 576 11.41 9.86 -9.04
C GLU A 576 12.90 10.18 -8.95
N TYR A 577 13.67 9.24 -8.42
CA TYR A 577 15.12 9.40 -8.23
C TYR A 577 15.92 8.76 -9.38
N ARG A 578 15.31 8.56 -10.56
CA ARG A 578 15.95 7.90 -11.71
C ARG A 578 17.25 8.60 -12.12
N GLU A 579 17.25 9.93 -12.15
CA GLU A 579 18.41 10.75 -12.53
C GLU A 579 19.55 10.65 -11.51
N ARG A 580 19.23 10.34 -10.25
CA ARG A 580 20.20 10.16 -9.18
C ARG A 580 20.87 8.78 -9.18
N SER A 581 20.68 7.97 -10.22
CA SER A 581 21.34 6.66 -10.35
C SER A 581 21.18 5.74 -9.13
N VAL A 582 19.98 5.69 -8.57
CA VAL A 582 19.63 4.81 -7.43
C VAL A 582 19.91 3.34 -7.75
N LYS A 583 20.45 2.64 -6.77
CA LYS A 583 20.93 1.25 -6.84
C LYS A 583 20.18 0.30 -5.91
N PHE A 584 19.88 0.73 -4.69
CA PHE A 584 19.06 -0.02 -3.75
C PHE A 584 18.07 0.90 -3.04
N ILE A 585 16.93 0.35 -2.66
CA ILE A 585 15.88 1.02 -1.88
C ILE A 585 15.44 0.07 -0.77
N PHE A 586 15.27 0.57 0.45
CA PHE A 586 14.67 -0.17 1.55
C PHE A 586 13.89 0.74 2.49
N ASN A 587 12.98 0.14 3.28
CA ASN A 587 12.18 0.89 4.25
C ASN A 587 13.02 1.37 5.43
N LEU A 588 12.60 2.49 6.04
CA LEU A 588 13.32 3.11 7.15
C LEU A 588 12.49 3.06 8.45
N LEU A 589 12.38 4.15 9.19
CA LEU A 589 11.91 4.18 10.59
C LEU A 589 10.41 4.51 10.72
N TYR A 590 9.89 4.36 11.93
CA TYR A 590 8.46 4.36 12.28
C TYR A 590 7.76 5.73 12.13
N PHE A 591 6.44 5.70 11.91
CA PHE A 591 5.59 6.88 11.73
C PHE A 591 4.34 6.86 12.61
N PHE A 592 3.93 8.05 13.07
CA PHE A 592 2.64 8.28 13.70
C PHE A 592 1.57 8.37 12.61
N THR A 593 1.01 7.20 12.28
CA THR A 593 0.13 7.02 11.11
C THR A 593 -1.22 7.72 11.28
N ARG A 594 -2.00 7.76 10.18
CA ARG A 594 -3.39 8.24 10.21
C ARG A 594 -4.26 7.51 11.24
N SER A 595 -4.06 6.20 11.41
CA SER A 595 -4.84 5.42 12.38
C SER A 595 -4.53 5.89 13.80
N LEU A 596 -3.25 6.01 14.12
CA LEU A 596 -2.79 6.43 15.45
C LEU A 596 -3.20 7.87 15.77
N PHE A 597 -3.15 8.76 14.77
CA PHE A 597 -3.67 10.13 14.89
C PHE A 597 -5.17 10.15 15.23
N GLY A 598 -5.97 9.32 14.56
CA GLY A 598 -7.40 9.19 14.84
C GLY A 598 -7.66 8.75 16.28
N GLU A 599 -7.00 7.68 16.70
CA GLU A 599 -7.11 7.12 18.06
C GLU A 599 -6.66 8.12 19.15
N TYR A 600 -5.56 8.84 18.92
CA TYR A 600 -5.06 9.87 19.85
C TYR A 600 -6.07 10.98 20.09
N ASN A 601 -6.71 11.47 19.00
CA ASN A 601 -7.67 12.56 19.07
C ASN A 601 -9.03 12.10 19.62
N GLU A 602 -9.45 10.88 19.29
CA GLU A 602 -10.67 10.27 19.83
C GLU A 602 -10.56 10.08 21.35
N PHE A 603 -9.45 9.51 21.83
CA PHE A 603 -9.21 9.33 23.26
C PHE A 603 -9.30 10.65 24.04
N ARG A 604 -8.71 11.74 23.53
CA ARG A 604 -8.79 13.06 24.17
C ARG A 604 -10.21 13.61 24.24
N LYS A 605 -11.02 13.40 23.20
CA LYS A 605 -12.43 13.78 23.20
C LYS A 605 -13.21 12.99 24.24
N GLU A 606 -12.97 11.68 24.35
CA GLU A 606 -13.61 10.82 25.35
C GLU A 606 -13.24 11.23 26.79
N GLN A 607 -12.02 11.73 27.01
CA GLN A 607 -11.58 12.30 28.30
C GLN A 607 -12.07 13.74 28.55
N GLY A 608 -12.91 14.30 27.67
CA GLY A 608 -13.43 15.66 27.82
C GLY A 608 -12.43 16.78 27.52
N ARG A 609 -11.32 16.47 26.82
CA ARG A 609 -10.21 17.40 26.50
C ARG A 609 -10.15 17.70 25.01
N SER A 610 -11.27 18.13 24.43
CA SER A 610 -11.40 18.36 22.98
C SER A 610 -10.52 19.50 22.47
N GLU A 611 -10.09 20.40 23.34
CA GLU A 611 -9.16 21.49 23.06
C GLU A 611 -7.70 21.03 22.93
N GLU A 612 -7.35 19.85 23.45
CA GLU A 612 -5.99 19.28 23.42
C GLU A 612 -5.71 18.39 22.20
N ILE A 613 -6.63 18.35 21.23
CA ILE A 613 -6.48 17.52 20.01
C ILE A 613 -5.42 18.09 19.07
N LEU A 614 -4.80 17.21 18.28
CA LEU A 614 -3.85 17.60 17.24
C LEU A 614 -4.57 18.05 15.96
N PRO A 615 -4.13 19.15 15.34
CA PRO A 615 -4.53 19.52 13.99
C PRO A 615 -4.09 18.51 12.93
N ASP A 616 -4.81 18.46 11.80
CA ASP A 616 -4.59 17.51 10.70
C ASP A 616 -3.16 17.56 10.10
N LYS A 617 -2.44 18.67 10.22
CA LYS A 617 -1.04 18.76 9.75
C LYS A 617 -0.08 17.79 10.43
N PHE A 618 -0.43 17.30 11.63
CA PHE A 618 0.36 16.32 12.38
C PHE A 618 -0.06 14.86 12.11
N LYS A 619 -0.93 14.65 11.13
CA LYS A 619 -1.24 13.34 10.61
C LYS A 619 -0.06 12.80 9.80
N ASN A 620 0.35 11.56 10.04
CA ASN A 620 1.43 10.90 9.30
C ASN A 620 2.81 11.58 9.46
N VAL A 621 3.22 11.84 10.71
CA VAL A 621 4.52 12.43 11.04
C VAL A 621 5.52 11.38 11.48
N TYR A 622 6.80 11.69 11.28
CA TYR A 622 7.91 10.88 11.76
C TYR A 622 7.90 10.80 13.30
N ILE A 623 8.19 9.63 13.87
CA ILE A 623 8.25 9.46 15.32
C ILE A 623 9.65 9.81 15.82
N ASP A 624 9.72 10.51 16.95
CA ASP A 624 10.97 10.89 17.63
C ASP A 624 11.74 11.97 16.85
N THR A 625 13.06 11.84 16.69
CA THR A 625 13.94 12.91 16.21
C THR A 625 14.43 12.72 14.77
N TYR A 626 14.56 13.81 14.01
CA TYR A 626 15.22 13.84 12.71
C TYR A 626 15.75 15.24 12.38
N LEU A 627 16.68 15.32 11.42
CA LEU A 627 17.20 16.60 10.93
C LEU A 627 16.34 17.12 9.76
N LYS A 628 15.72 18.29 9.91
CA LYS A 628 15.01 18.99 8.83
C LYS A 628 16.00 19.45 7.76
N ARG A 629 15.74 19.10 6.49
CA ARG A 629 16.67 19.34 5.38
C ARG A 629 16.81 20.81 5.00
N ASP A 630 15.70 21.53 5.01
CA ASP A 630 15.56 22.94 4.65
C ASP A 630 16.22 23.88 5.65
N LYS A 631 16.03 23.61 6.95
CA LYS A 631 16.53 24.48 8.03
C LYS A 631 17.78 23.99 8.74
N LYS A 632 18.21 22.75 8.47
CA LYS A 632 19.25 22.04 9.27
C LYS A 632 18.96 22.09 10.77
N GLU A 633 17.68 22.02 11.11
CA GLU A 633 17.15 22.06 12.46
C GLU A 633 16.87 20.63 12.94
N LEU A 634 17.36 20.27 14.13
CA LEU A 634 17.04 19.00 14.76
C LEU A 634 15.64 19.07 15.39
N VAL A 635 14.75 18.15 15.03
CA VAL A 635 13.50 17.94 15.75
C VAL A 635 13.79 17.37 17.13
N LEU A 636 13.24 17.98 18.17
CA LEU A 636 13.52 17.62 19.55
C LEU A 636 13.27 16.11 19.80
N PRO A 637 14.21 15.38 20.42
CA PRO A 637 14.03 13.98 20.77
C PRO A 637 12.97 13.80 21.86
N LEU A 638 12.12 12.80 21.69
CA LEU A 638 10.99 12.50 22.58
C LEU A 638 11.34 11.40 23.60
N TYR A 639 12.19 10.48 23.19
CA TYR A 639 12.62 9.33 23.97
C TYR A 639 14.16 9.24 23.99
N ASN A 640 14.70 8.06 24.24
CA ASN A 640 16.13 7.77 24.19
C ASN A 640 16.43 6.69 23.14
N LYS A 641 15.76 6.75 21.99
CA LYS A 641 15.81 5.71 20.96
C LYS A 641 17.11 5.80 20.14
N GLY A 642 17.45 4.69 19.49
CA GLY A 642 18.61 4.63 18.60
C GLY A 642 18.43 5.54 17.37
N PHE A 643 19.50 6.23 16.97
CA PHE A 643 19.57 7.03 15.75
C PHE A 643 20.66 6.53 14.80
N VAL A 644 20.51 6.90 13.54
CA VAL A 644 21.54 6.84 12.51
C VAL A 644 21.68 8.19 11.81
N ALA A 645 22.91 8.59 11.54
CA ALA A 645 23.22 9.84 10.86
C ALA A 645 24.35 9.67 9.84
N PHE A 646 24.34 10.51 8.81
CA PHE A 646 25.39 10.60 7.81
C PHE A 646 26.02 11.98 7.87
N THR A 647 27.34 12.01 8.07
CA THR A 647 28.11 13.25 8.19
C THR A 647 28.43 13.82 6.81
N LYS A 648 28.70 15.13 6.72
CA LYS A 648 29.24 15.75 5.48
C LYS A 648 30.55 15.13 5.00
N GLU A 649 31.33 14.54 5.91
CA GLU A 649 32.55 13.78 5.55
C GLU A 649 32.28 12.39 4.95
N GLY A 650 31.02 12.01 4.73
CA GLY A 650 30.64 10.72 4.19
C GLY A 650 30.76 9.54 5.16
N LYS A 651 30.70 9.78 6.48
CA LYS A 651 30.71 8.74 7.52
C LYS A 651 29.30 8.47 8.02
N LEU A 652 28.97 7.19 8.20
CA LEU A 652 27.73 6.76 8.83
C LEU A 652 27.99 6.54 10.32
N ILE A 653 27.19 7.13 11.21
CA ILE A 653 27.31 6.99 12.66
C ILE A 653 25.97 6.59 13.27
N ALA A 654 26.03 5.90 14.40
CA ALA A 654 24.86 5.55 15.20
C ALA A 654 25.09 5.91 16.68
N GLY A 655 24.01 5.99 17.43
CA GLY A 655 24.01 6.29 18.86
C GLY A 655 22.60 6.38 19.41
N TYR A 656 22.48 6.98 20.59
CA TYR A 656 21.21 7.29 21.25
C TYR A 656 21.07 8.80 21.35
N LEU A 657 19.85 9.30 21.21
CA LEU A 657 19.59 10.73 21.35
C LEU A 657 18.37 10.94 22.24
N LYS A 658 18.59 11.65 23.34
CA LYS A 658 17.57 12.11 24.28
C LYS A 658 17.56 13.63 24.28
N LEU A 659 16.46 14.25 24.72
CA LEU A 659 16.38 15.70 24.86
C LEU A 659 17.52 16.21 25.78
N GLY A 660 18.31 17.14 25.26
CA GLY A 660 19.38 17.83 26.00
C GLY A 660 19.03 19.28 26.28
N SER A 661 19.98 20.06 26.81
CA SER A 661 19.84 21.51 26.97
C SER A 661 19.56 22.22 25.64
N GLY A 662 18.97 23.41 25.72
CA GLY A 662 18.73 24.23 24.54
C GLY A 662 18.04 25.56 24.85
N SER A 663 17.55 26.21 23.79
CA SER A 663 16.95 27.53 23.83
C SER A 663 15.73 27.67 22.91
N PHE A 664 14.74 28.44 23.34
CA PHE A 664 13.63 28.88 22.51
C PHE A 664 13.87 30.32 22.06
N CYS A 665 13.86 30.55 20.74
CA CYS A 665 14.10 31.87 20.16
C CYS A 665 12.89 32.35 19.36
N VAL A 666 12.64 33.65 19.39
CA VAL A 666 11.61 34.33 18.58
C VAL A 666 12.26 35.50 17.85
N ASN A 667 12.10 35.55 16.52
CA ASN A 667 12.74 36.53 15.63
C ASN A 667 14.27 36.61 15.86
N GLY A 668 14.91 35.46 16.05
CA GLY A 668 16.36 35.34 16.32
C GLY A 668 16.80 35.75 17.73
N LYS A 669 15.89 36.25 18.58
CA LYS A 669 16.18 36.58 19.98
C LYS A 669 15.85 35.41 20.89
N GLU A 670 16.80 34.99 21.71
CA GLU A 670 16.56 34.02 22.78
C GLU A 670 15.56 34.56 23.80
N ILE A 671 14.51 33.78 24.05
CA ILE A 671 13.46 34.09 25.02
C ILE A 671 13.71 33.35 26.33
N PHE A 672 14.05 32.07 26.24
CA PHE A 672 14.46 31.28 27.40
C PHE A 672 15.40 30.14 27.02
N LYS A 673 16.14 29.65 28.02
CA LYS A 673 16.91 28.41 27.97
C LYS A 673 16.29 27.35 28.87
N TRP A 674 16.49 26.09 28.51
CA TRP A 674 16.28 24.97 29.40
C TRP A 674 17.59 24.20 29.51
N GLU A 675 17.89 23.80 30.73
CA GLU A 675 19.03 22.97 31.07
C GLU A 675 18.57 21.54 31.38
N LYS A 676 19.52 20.62 31.49
CA LYS A 676 19.25 19.21 31.82
C LYS A 676 18.38 19.04 33.08
N GLU A 677 18.58 19.87 34.11
CA GLU A 677 17.77 19.80 35.34
C GLU A 677 16.32 20.25 35.17
N ASN A 678 15.98 20.91 34.06
CA ASN A 678 14.61 21.31 33.74
C ASN A 678 13.82 20.17 33.06
N ILE A 679 14.50 19.13 32.59
CA ILE A 679 13.88 18.04 31.82
C ILE A 679 13.33 16.98 32.78
N ILE A 680 12.10 16.56 32.53
CA ILE A 680 11.40 15.50 33.25
C ILE A 680 11.13 14.39 32.23
N ASP A 681 11.89 13.31 32.35
CA ASP A 681 11.94 12.22 31.38
C ASP A 681 12.06 10.82 32.05
N GLU A 682 11.75 10.78 33.34
CA GLU A 682 11.57 9.60 34.18
C GLU A 682 10.14 9.57 34.72
N SER A 683 9.68 8.41 35.20
CA SER A 683 8.31 8.25 35.71
C SER A 683 8.05 9.27 36.82
N LEU A 684 6.91 9.98 36.81
CA LEU A 684 6.69 11.08 37.76
C LEU A 684 6.81 10.66 39.24
N ALA A 685 6.54 9.39 39.54
CA ALA A 685 6.70 8.82 40.88
C ALA A 685 8.17 8.63 41.31
N GLU A 686 9.10 8.62 40.36
CA GLU A 686 10.54 8.42 40.55
C GLU A 686 11.31 9.75 40.57
N VAL A 687 10.67 10.84 40.15
CA VAL A 687 11.31 12.17 40.10
C VAL A 687 11.44 12.75 41.50
N GLU A 688 12.69 12.82 41.99
CA GLU A 688 13.03 13.51 43.22
C GLU A 688 12.62 14.99 43.17
N ASP A 689 12.01 15.45 44.27
CA ASP A 689 11.60 16.84 44.49
C ASP A 689 10.71 17.45 43.40
N LEU A 690 9.93 16.64 42.67
CA LEU A 690 9.05 17.12 41.59
C LEU A 690 8.14 18.29 42.03
N ASN A 691 7.56 18.19 43.23
CA ASN A 691 6.73 19.24 43.80
C ASN A 691 7.49 20.54 44.07
N GLU A 692 8.77 20.46 44.46
CA GLU A 692 9.63 21.63 44.64
C GLU A 692 10.04 22.21 43.28
N LYS A 693 10.42 21.36 42.31
CA LYS A 693 10.74 21.78 40.94
C LYS A 693 9.57 22.53 40.28
N LEU A 694 8.35 22.01 40.42
CA LEU A 694 7.12 22.64 39.92
C LEU A 694 6.87 24.03 40.51
N LYS A 695 7.32 24.29 41.75
CA LYS A 695 7.19 25.59 42.43
C LYS A 695 8.36 26.52 42.15
N SER A 696 9.59 26.01 42.12
CA SER A 696 10.81 26.81 42.11
C SER A 696 11.27 27.15 40.68
N LYS A 697 11.15 26.23 39.72
CA LYS A 697 11.68 26.42 38.36
C LYS A 697 10.69 27.17 37.48
N ASP A 698 11.18 28.19 36.78
CA ASP A 698 10.37 28.98 35.85
C ASP A 698 9.93 28.15 34.65
N ILE A 699 10.74 27.16 34.26
CA ILE A 699 10.52 26.28 33.11
C ILE A 699 10.85 24.84 33.50
N LEU A 700 9.98 23.93 33.08
CA LEU A 700 10.19 22.49 33.08
C LEU A 700 9.77 21.94 31.71
N VAL A 701 10.41 20.87 31.27
CA VAL A 701 10.09 20.20 29.99
C VAL A 701 9.73 18.76 30.28
N PHE A 702 8.47 18.39 30.05
CA PHE A 702 8.02 17.01 30.18
C PHE A 702 8.12 16.33 28.82
N THR A 703 8.95 15.30 28.74
CA THR A 703 9.04 14.45 27.53
C THR A 703 8.05 13.30 27.63
N PRO A 704 7.65 12.69 26.51
CA PRO A 704 6.82 11.48 26.54
C PRO A 704 7.41 10.32 27.38
N MET A 705 8.73 10.31 27.60
CA MET A 705 9.43 9.29 28.37
C MET A 705 9.08 9.30 29.88
N CYS A 706 8.45 10.37 30.39
CA CYS A 706 8.04 10.44 31.80
C CYS A 706 6.80 9.59 32.16
N SER A 707 6.21 8.87 31.21
CA SER A 707 5.11 7.95 31.50
C SER A 707 5.59 6.66 32.17
N ASP A 708 4.67 5.92 32.76
CA ASP A 708 4.97 4.62 33.35
C ASP A 708 5.30 3.58 32.27
N ASP A 709 6.02 2.53 32.67
CA ASP A 709 6.24 1.34 31.86
C ASP A 709 5.07 0.36 32.02
N ILE A 710 4.72 -0.32 30.92
CA ILE A 710 3.71 -1.37 30.95
C ILE A 710 4.28 -2.62 31.64
N LYS A 711 3.69 -2.99 32.79
CA LYS A 711 4.18 -4.09 33.66
C LYS A 711 3.78 -5.50 33.22
N GLU A 712 2.80 -5.63 32.32
CA GLU A 712 2.31 -6.94 31.83
C GLU A 712 3.30 -7.57 30.82
N LYS A 713 3.06 -8.81 30.38
CA LYS A 713 3.78 -9.33 29.20
C LYS A 713 3.57 -8.35 28.03
N TYR A 714 4.56 -8.22 27.15
CA TYR A 714 4.43 -7.48 25.89
C TYR A 714 3.35 -8.15 25.02
N GLU A 715 2.09 -7.94 25.37
CA GLU A 715 0.95 -8.30 24.58
C GLU A 715 0.79 -7.23 23.50
N ASN A 716 0.16 -7.60 22.38
CA ASN A 716 -0.10 -6.66 21.30
C ASN A 716 -1.28 -5.74 21.66
N ARG A 717 -1.19 -5.06 22.80
CA ARG A 717 -2.19 -4.20 23.40
C ARG A 717 -1.63 -2.79 23.48
N ARG A 718 -2.37 -1.83 22.92
CA ARG A 718 -2.09 -0.40 23.08
C ARG A 718 -2.75 0.08 24.36
N ILE A 719 -2.04 0.87 25.14
CA ILE A 719 -2.56 1.48 26.36
C ILE A 719 -2.50 3.00 26.19
N SER A 720 -3.68 3.62 26.21
CA SER A 720 -3.77 5.08 26.23
C SER A 720 -3.51 5.58 27.64
N THR A 721 -2.54 6.48 27.79
CA THR A 721 -2.18 7.06 29.07
C THR A 721 -3.14 8.20 29.43
N SER A 722 -3.58 8.25 30.69
CA SER A 722 -4.31 9.37 31.27
C SER A 722 -3.41 10.29 32.09
N LEU A 723 -2.08 10.18 31.94
CA LEU A 723 -1.11 10.97 32.69
C LEU A 723 -1.24 12.46 32.36
N THR A 724 -1.43 13.27 33.40
CA THR A 724 -1.52 14.72 33.31
C THR A 724 -0.28 15.39 33.91
N VAL A 725 0.12 16.53 33.35
CA VAL A 725 1.29 17.29 33.82
C VAL A 725 0.97 18.79 33.91
N GLY A 726 1.65 19.49 34.83
CA GLY A 726 1.68 20.95 34.87
C GLY A 726 0.41 21.65 35.38
N GLU A 727 -0.34 21.05 36.30
CA GLU A 727 -1.66 21.52 36.80
C GLU A 727 -1.79 23.02 37.17
N LYS A 728 -0.71 23.66 37.64
CA LYS A 728 -0.73 25.08 38.08
C LYS A 728 0.14 25.98 37.20
N ARG A 729 0.38 25.56 35.97
CA ARG A 729 1.35 26.16 35.05
C ARG A 729 0.68 26.41 33.70
N VAL A 730 1.38 27.11 32.81
CA VAL A 730 0.99 27.21 31.40
C VAL A 730 1.83 26.19 30.64
N ASN A 731 1.16 25.24 30.00
CA ASN A 731 1.76 24.10 29.32
C ASN A 731 1.69 24.30 27.81
N ILE A 732 2.85 24.35 27.17
CA ILE A 732 3.00 24.58 25.72
C ILE A 732 3.34 23.23 25.08
N LEU A 733 2.43 22.69 24.28
CA LEU A 733 2.67 21.45 23.53
C LEU A 733 3.46 21.78 22.26
N VAL A 734 4.60 21.12 22.09
CA VAL A 734 5.48 21.25 20.93
C VAL A 734 5.57 19.90 20.21
N VAL A 735 5.18 19.87 18.94
CA VAL A 735 5.26 18.67 18.09
C VAL A 735 6.05 19.06 16.85
N ASN A 736 7.09 18.30 16.50
CA ASN A 736 7.91 18.56 15.30
C ASN A 736 8.54 19.98 15.29
N ASN A 737 8.91 20.48 16.47
CA ASN A 737 9.35 21.86 16.76
C ASN A 737 8.31 22.95 16.42
N GLU A 738 7.03 22.59 16.30
CA GLU A 738 5.93 23.53 16.12
C GLU A 738 5.07 23.59 17.38
N ILE A 739 4.74 24.80 17.81
CA ILE A 739 3.82 25.01 18.94
C ILE A 739 2.40 24.69 18.47
N VAL A 740 1.78 23.69 19.10
CA VAL A 740 0.41 23.26 18.80
C VAL A 740 -0.59 24.15 19.53
N PHE A 741 -0.43 24.28 20.85
CA PHE A 741 -1.22 25.14 21.72
C PHE A 741 -0.43 25.45 23.00
N ALA A 742 -0.92 26.43 23.75
CA ALA A 742 -0.57 26.62 25.16
C ALA A 742 -1.84 26.63 26.01
N LYS A 743 -1.83 25.96 27.16
CA LYS A 743 -2.99 25.84 28.05
C LYS A 743 -2.58 26.12 29.49
N GLU A 744 -3.31 26.98 30.17
CA GLU A 744 -3.26 27.14 31.62
C GLU A 744 -4.00 25.98 32.28
N GLY A 745 -3.37 25.38 33.30
CA GLY A 745 -3.89 24.16 33.92
C GLY A 745 -3.21 22.91 33.37
N ASP A 746 -3.59 21.74 33.87
CA ASP A 746 -2.99 20.48 33.45
C ASP A 746 -3.30 20.14 31.98
N VAL A 747 -2.40 19.36 31.37
CA VAL A 747 -2.55 18.81 30.02
C VAL A 747 -2.23 17.31 30.04
N LEU A 748 -2.83 16.54 29.14
CA LEU A 748 -2.42 15.15 28.94
C LEU A 748 -1.06 15.11 28.26
N ILE A 749 -0.16 14.28 28.77
CA ILE A 749 1.13 14.04 28.11
C ILE A 749 0.89 13.58 26.66
N SER A 750 1.71 14.09 25.73
CA SER A 750 1.66 13.66 24.33
C SER A 750 2.59 12.47 24.11
N CYS A 751 2.26 11.59 23.18
CA CYS A 751 3.18 10.54 22.72
C CYS A 751 4.09 10.98 21.56
N ILE A 752 3.84 12.17 21.01
CA ILE A 752 4.53 12.68 19.82
C ILE A 752 5.09 14.10 19.99
N GLY A 753 5.14 14.61 21.22
CA GLY A 753 5.57 15.98 21.48
C GLY A 753 5.98 16.22 22.91
N ASP A 754 6.81 17.24 23.09
CA ASP A 754 7.30 17.70 24.39
C ASP A 754 6.40 18.80 24.93
N ILE A 755 6.26 18.85 26.26
CA ILE A 755 5.47 19.87 26.95
C ILE A 755 6.41 20.81 27.70
N PHE A 756 6.51 22.04 27.20
CA PHE A 756 7.21 23.12 27.89
C PHE A 756 6.25 23.75 28.90
N SER A 757 6.43 23.40 30.17
CA SER A 757 5.62 23.85 31.29
C SER A 757 6.26 25.06 31.96
N VAL A 758 5.64 26.22 31.84
CA VAL A 758 6.17 27.49 32.36
C VAL A 758 5.30 28.03 33.50
N LYS A 759 5.91 28.73 34.47
CA LYS A 759 5.16 29.42 35.52
C LYS A 759 4.19 30.43 34.89
N LYS A 760 3.03 30.61 35.54
CA LYS A 760 2.02 31.53 35.05
C LYS A 760 2.52 32.97 35.01
N GLU A 761 3.26 33.43 36.04
CA GLU A 761 3.86 34.77 36.02
C GLU A 761 4.86 34.91 34.87
N TYR A 762 5.76 33.93 34.74
CA TYR A 762 6.76 33.92 33.68
C TYR A 762 6.14 33.96 32.27
N PHE A 763 5.07 33.19 32.05
CA PHE A 763 4.33 33.22 30.79
C PHE A 763 3.73 34.60 30.51
N ASN A 764 3.07 35.21 31.50
CA ASN A 764 2.45 36.51 31.34
C ASN A 764 3.47 37.61 31.03
N ASP A 765 4.60 37.60 31.71
CA ASP A 765 5.63 38.63 31.59
C ASP A 765 6.44 38.49 30.29
N ASN A 766 6.77 37.25 29.88
CA ASN A 766 7.75 37.01 28.82
C ASN A 766 7.14 36.47 27.52
N LEU A 767 6.10 35.64 27.61
CA LEU A 767 5.60 34.85 26.48
C LEU A 767 4.24 35.32 25.94
N ARG A 768 3.35 35.82 26.79
CA ARG A 768 1.93 36.12 26.48
C ARG A 768 1.74 36.99 25.24
N LYS A 769 2.66 37.93 24.98
CA LYS A 769 2.67 38.82 23.80
C LYS A 769 2.77 38.09 22.46
N TYR A 770 3.29 36.86 22.44
CA TYR A 770 3.44 36.00 21.27
C TYR A 770 2.25 35.07 21.03
N PHE A 771 1.29 35.06 21.95
CA PHE A 771 0.13 34.19 21.90
C PHE A 771 -1.17 34.98 21.79
N GLU A 772 -2.20 34.38 21.22
CA GLU A 772 -3.57 34.85 21.10
C GLU A 772 -4.53 33.84 21.71
N GLY A 773 -5.69 34.30 22.17
CA GLY A 773 -6.67 33.47 22.88
C GLY A 773 -7.11 34.04 24.22
N GLN A 774 -8.18 33.47 24.76
CA GLN A 774 -8.82 33.83 26.02
C GLN A 774 -9.25 32.55 26.77
N GLY A 775 -9.57 32.66 28.06
CA GLY A 775 -10.10 31.53 28.84
C GLY A 775 -9.08 30.44 29.17
N GLY A 776 -7.79 30.79 29.30
CA GLY A 776 -6.73 29.85 29.66
C GLY A 776 -6.25 28.94 28.53
N PHE A 777 -6.75 29.11 27.30
CA PHE A 777 -6.23 28.41 26.12
C PHE A 777 -5.71 29.42 25.10
N TYR A 778 -4.54 29.14 24.55
CA TYR A 778 -3.81 30.07 23.70
C TYR A 778 -3.23 29.36 22.47
N ARG A 779 -3.14 30.11 21.37
CA ARG A 779 -2.45 29.74 20.14
C ARG A 779 -1.34 30.73 19.87
N ILE A 780 -0.26 30.27 19.24
CA ILE A 780 0.81 31.16 18.81
C ILE A 780 0.29 32.09 17.70
N LYS A 781 0.75 33.35 17.70
CA LYS A 781 0.39 34.33 16.66
C LYS A 781 0.80 33.86 15.27
N GLU A 782 -0.05 34.10 14.28
CA GLU A 782 0.27 33.84 12.88
C GLU A 782 1.49 34.68 12.43
N ASN A 783 2.30 34.13 11.52
CA ASN A 783 3.51 34.75 10.96
C ASN A 783 4.65 35.05 11.97
N LEU A 784 4.61 34.50 13.18
CA LEU A 784 5.73 34.62 14.11
C LEU A 784 6.87 33.68 13.70
N ASN A 785 8.09 34.22 13.53
CA ASN A 785 9.27 33.39 13.31
C ASN A 785 9.83 32.91 14.66
N TYR A 786 9.77 31.61 14.92
CA TYR A 786 10.32 31.01 16.13
C TYR A 786 11.06 29.71 15.83
N GLU A 787 11.93 29.32 16.76
CA GLU A 787 12.75 28.12 16.64
C GLU A 787 13.06 27.52 18.02
N PHE A 788 13.17 26.19 18.06
CA PHE A 788 13.71 25.46 19.21
C PHE A 788 15.09 24.94 18.82
N LYS A 789 16.11 25.42 19.53
CA LYS A 789 17.51 25.05 19.30
C LYS A 789 17.99 24.15 20.42
N MET A 790 18.31 22.90 20.09
CA MET A 790 18.96 21.98 21.02
C MET A 790 20.47 22.05 20.86
N ASP A 791 21.22 22.01 21.95
CA ASP A 791 22.68 21.94 21.92
C ASP A 791 23.14 20.56 21.45
N VAL A 792 24.25 20.51 20.69
CA VAL A 792 24.84 19.22 20.32
C VAL A 792 25.42 18.52 21.56
N PRO A 793 24.97 17.28 21.88
CA PRO A 793 25.45 16.54 23.04
C PRO A 793 26.96 16.27 22.99
N LYS A 794 27.57 16.13 24.17
CA LYS A 794 29.02 15.90 24.32
C LYS A 794 29.47 14.65 23.57
N GLU A 795 28.66 13.60 23.59
CA GLU A 795 28.92 12.32 22.94
C GLU A 795 29.03 12.44 21.42
N LEU A 796 28.31 13.40 20.80
CA LEU A 796 28.41 13.68 19.36
C LEU A 796 29.59 14.61 19.05
N LYS A 797 29.91 15.55 19.94
CA LYS A 797 31.11 16.39 19.83
C LYS A 797 32.39 15.56 19.83
N GLU A 798 32.45 14.53 20.68
CA GLU A 798 33.55 13.56 20.69
C GLU A 798 33.67 12.75 19.38
N LYS A 799 32.58 12.63 18.62
CA LYS A 799 32.54 12.03 17.27
C LYS A 799 32.78 13.05 16.14
N GLY A 800 33.16 14.29 16.47
CA GLY A 800 33.50 15.34 15.52
C GLY A 800 32.31 16.17 15.02
N ILE A 801 31.15 16.10 15.68
CA ILE A 801 29.96 16.89 15.34
C ILE A 801 29.88 18.07 16.31
N ASN A 802 30.25 19.26 15.84
CA ASN A 802 30.22 20.48 16.67
C ASN A 802 28.89 21.21 16.55
N GLU A 803 28.28 21.15 15.36
CA GLU A 803 26.97 21.72 15.04
C GLU A 803 26.09 20.70 14.31
N TRP A 804 24.77 20.85 14.39
CA TRP A 804 23.84 20.01 13.60
C TRP A 804 24.05 20.16 12.09
N SER A 805 24.63 21.28 11.67
CA SER A 805 24.99 21.58 10.28
C SER A 805 26.13 20.68 9.75
N ASP A 806 26.89 20.00 10.61
CA ASP A 806 27.93 19.02 10.22
C ASP A 806 27.34 17.71 9.66
N LEU A 807 26.03 17.51 9.83
CA LEU A 807 25.30 16.35 9.36
C LEU A 807 24.60 16.63 8.02
N GLU A 808 24.64 15.66 7.11
CA GLU A 808 23.79 15.68 5.92
C GLU A 808 22.35 15.37 6.32
N TRP A 809 22.17 14.32 7.11
CA TRP A 809 20.89 13.89 7.65
C TRP A 809 21.08 13.08 8.95
N LEU A 810 20.04 13.08 9.79
CA LEU A 810 19.92 12.26 11.00
C LEU A 810 18.48 11.77 11.11
N MET A 811 18.31 10.51 11.49
CA MET A 811 17.02 9.84 11.70
C MET A 811 17.08 9.01 12.99
N GLY A 812 16.24 9.32 13.98
CA GLY A 812 16.13 8.64 15.28
C GLY A 812 14.83 7.85 15.43
N GLY A 813 14.75 6.94 16.40
CA GLY A 813 13.56 6.09 16.60
C GLY A 813 13.73 4.63 16.13
N GLY A 814 14.96 4.19 15.86
CA GLY A 814 15.25 2.76 15.61
C GLY A 814 15.53 1.99 16.90
N ASN A 815 15.53 0.66 16.82
CA ASN A 815 15.89 -0.19 17.96
C ASN A 815 17.34 -0.64 17.85
N SER A 816 18.17 -0.32 18.84
CA SER A 816 19.55 -0.78 18.87
C SER A 816 19.62 -2.26 19.24
N LEU A 817 20.31 -3.03 18.41
CA LEU A 817 20.52 -4.47 18.62
C LEU A 817 21.98 -4.79 18.95
N VAL A 818 22.89 -4.02 18.35
CA VAL A 818 24.33 -4.05 18.65
C VAL A 818 24.81 -2.61 18.70
N TYR A 819 25.61 -2.25 19.71
CA TYR A 819 26.22 -0.93 19.82
C TYR A 819 27.63 -1.06 20.41
N ASP A 820 28.61 -0.38 19.84
CA ASP A 820 30.05 -0.50 20.15
C ASP A 820 30.55 -1.97 20.26
N GLY A 821 29.95 -2.86 19.46
CA GLY A 821 30.22 -4.29 19.42
C GLY A 821 29.57 -5.14 20.51
N GLU A 822 28.78 -4.55 21.41
CA GLU A 822 28.02 -5.26 22.43
C GLU A 822 26.67 -5.76 21.89
N ASN A 823 26.29 -7.00 22.21
CA ASN A 823 24.99 -7.57 21.81
C ASN A 823 23.90 -7.20 22.83
N LEU A 824 23.01 -6.30 22.44
CA LEU A 824 21.96 -5.75 23.30
C LEU A 824 20.68 -6.61 23.31
N VAL A 825 20.70 -7.74 22.59
CA VAL A 825 19.55 -8.63 22.43
C VAL A 825 19.94 -10.11 22.54
N GLU A 826 20.93 -10.44 23.36
CA GLU A 826 21.40 -11.82 23.52
C GLU A 826 20.31 -12.80 23.99
N ASN A 827 19.37 -12.32 24.80
CA ASN A 827 18.20 -13.05 25.26
C ASN A 827 17.07 -12.06 25.65
N GLU A 828 15.89 -12.59 25.96
CA GLU A 828 14.70 -11.76 26.27
C GLU A 828 14.92 -10.79 27.43
N ASN A 829 15.67 -11.18 28.47
CA ASN A 829 15.90 -10.31 29.62
C ASN A 829 16.84 -9.14 29.29
N VAL A 830 17.89 -9.40 28.51
CA VAL A 830 18.83 -8.36 28.04
C VAL A 830 18.10 -7.40 27.10
N TRP A 831 17.34 -7.95 26.15
CA TRP A 831 16.49 -7.18 25.24
C TRP A 831 15.52 -6.27 25.99
N ARG A 832 14.80 -6.82 26.98
CA ARG A 832 13.81 -6.06 27.76
C ARG A 832 14.45 -4.87 28.48
N LYS A 833 15.54 -5.11 29.22
CA LYS A 833 16.27 -4.04 29.92
C LYS A 833 16.78 -2.96 28.96
N HIS A 834 17.24 -3.36 27.78
CA HIS A 834 17.72 -2.39 26.80
C HIS A 834 16.57 -1.59 26.18
N PHE A 835 15.44 -2.21 25.90
CA PHE A 835 14.28 -1.52 25.33
C PHE A 835 13.59 -0.60 26.36
N GLU A 836 13.69 -0.93 27.66
CA GLU A 836 13.35 -0.02 28.78
C GLU A 836 14.23 1.24 28.74
N PHE A 837 15.55 1.08 28.56
CA PHE A 837 16.48 2.20 28.40
C PHE A 837 16.16 3.11 27.18
N GLU A 838 15.70 2.52 26.07
CA GLU A 838 15.26 3.26 24.88
C GLU A 838 13.85 3.89 25.03
N GLY A 839 13.09 3.50 26.05
CA GLY A 839 11.73 4.00 26.30
C GLY A 839 10.64 3.34 25.45
N TRP A 840 10.85 2.13 24.91
CA TRP A 840 9.81 1.39 24.18
C TRP A 840 8.62 0.90 25.01
N PRO A 841 8.77 0.44 26.27
CA PRO A 841 7.63 -0.03 27.07
C PRO A 841 6.79 1.08 27.69
N LYS A 842 7.21 2.34 27.53
CA LYS A 842 6.49 3.52 28.02
C LYS A 842 5.08 3.54 27.43
N GLU A 843 4.06 3.79 28.26
CA GLU A 843 2.66 3.88 27.83
C GLU A 843 2.50 4.81 26.61
N THR A 844 3.16 5.96 26.62
CA THR A 844 3.18 6.91 25.49
C THR A 844 3.81 6.30 24.24
N SER A 845 4.92 5.59 24.35
CA SER A 845 5.66 5.00 23.22
C SER A 845 4.82 3.93 22.53
N THR A 846 4.06 3.12 23.28
CA THR A 846 3.17 2.11 22.70
C THR A 846 2.03 2.70 21.86
N GLN A 847 1.60 3.94 22.15
CA GLN A 847 0.60 4.67 21.35
C GLN A 847 1.16 5.15 20.01
N THR A 848 2.47 5.08 19.81
CA THR A 848 3.13 5.43 18.54
C THR A 848 3.28 4.23 17.59
N LEU A 849 2.84 3.04 17.99
CA LEU A 849 3.03 1.80 17.24
C LEU A 849 1.70 1.13 16.88
N GLU A 850 1.47 0.86 15.59
CA GLU A 850 0.31 0.07 15.15
C GLU A 850 0.40 -1.39 15.62
N THR A 851 1.62 -1.94 15.69
CA THR A 851 1.94 -3.29 16.17
C THR A 851 3.09 -3.19 17.17
N GLN A 852 2.91 -3.74 18.37
CA GLN A 852 3.91 -3.63 19.44
C GLN A 852 5.18 -4.43 19.14
N LEU A 853 6.30 -3.96 19.68
CA LEU A 853 7.60 -4.63 19.60
C LEU A 853 7.64 -5.79 20.60
N THR A 854 7.29 -6.99 20.15
CA THR A 854 7.33 -8.19 20.99
C THR A 854 8.57 -9.03 20.72
N TRP A 855 8.92 -9.89 21.69
CA TRP A 855 9.99 -10.89 21.56
C TRP A 855 9.69 -11.97 20.50
N ASP A 856 8.48 -11.99 19.93
CA ASP A 856 8.07 -13.02 18.98
C ASP A 856 8.81 -12.94 17.65
N ARG A 857 8.80 -14.08 16.96
CA ARG A 857 9.32 -14.16 15.58
C ARG A 857 8.45 -13.33 14.64
N GLY A 858 9.08 -12.38 13.97
CA GLY A 858 8.46 -11.52 12.97
C GLY A 858 9.34 -11.33 11.74
N PRO A 859 8.79 -10.74 10.66
CA PRO A 859 9.61 -10.20 9.59
C PRO A 859 10.44 -9.04 10.14
N ARG A 860 11.74 -8.99 9.83
CA ARG A 860 12.67 -7.97 10.33
C ARG A 860 13.51 -7.37 9.21
N ILE A 861 13.87 -6.10 9.35
CA ILE A 861 14.95 -5.48 8.57
C ILE A 861 15.95 -4.80 9.50
N ILE A 862 17.23 -5.09 9.30
CA ILE A 862 18.32 -4.62 10.15
C ILE A 862 19.38 -4.00 9.24
N MET A 863 19.81 -2.79 9.56
CA MET A 863 20.98 -2.17 8.97
C MET A 863 22.09 -2.03 10.00
N GLY A 864 23.33 -1.97 9.56
CA GLY A 864 24.46 -1.84 10.47
C GLY A 864 25.78 -1.59 9.79
N MET A 865 26.83 -1.53 10.60
CA MET A 865 28.19 -1.35 10.12
C MET A 865 29.14 -2.28 10.86
N THR A 866 30.11 -2.84 10.14
CA THR A 866 31.20 -3.62 10.72
C THR A 866 32.29 -2.71 11.29
N LYS A 867 33.17 -3.25 12.13
CA LYS A 867 34.37 -2.55 12.63
C LYS A 867 35.35 -2.24 11.49
N ASP A 868 35.33 -3.06 10.44
CA ASP A 868 36.07 -2.84 9.20
C ASP A 868 35.47 -1.73 8.31
N GLY A 869 34.35 -1.12 8.70
CA GLY A 869 33.70 -0.04 7.93
C GLY A 869 32.84 -0.52 6.76
N GLU A 870 32.46 -1.80 6.71
CA GLU A 870 31.50 -2.32 5.73
C GLU A 870 30.07 -2.08 6.24
N PHE A 871 29.24 -1.41 5.44
CA PHE A 871 27.81 -1.25 5.71
C PHE A 871 27.04 -2.50 5.31
N PHE A 872 26.00 -2.86 6.05
CA PHE A 872 25.14 -3.98 5.71
C PHE A 872 23.65 -3.69 5.93
N VAL A 873 22.82 -4.37 5.14
CA VAL A 873 21.36 -4.45 5.35
C VAL A 873 20.93 -5.91 5.20
N PHE A 874 20.22 -6.43 6.19
CA PHE A 874 19.65 -7.77 6.20
C PHE A 874 18.14 -7.71 6.33
N THR A 875 17.45 -8.50 5.51
CA THR A 875 16.00 -8.73 5.63
C THR A 875 15.75 -10.18 6.01
N PHE A 876 14.80 -10.37 6.92
CA PHE A 876 14.34 -11.67 7.40
C PHE A 876 12.86 -11.80 7.05
N ASP A 877 12.53 -12.69 6.12
CA ASP A 877 11.14 -12.87 5.70
C ASP A 877 10.32 -13.49 6.85
N GLY A 878 9.08 -13.07 7.04
CA GLY A 878 8.21 -13.59 8.10
C GLY A 878 6.74 -13.53 7.73
N ARG A 879 5.87 -14.14 8.55
CA ARG A 879 4.40 -14.18 8.36
C ARG A 879 3.96 -14.68 6.96
N THR A 880 4.79 -15.46 6.31
CA THR A 880 4.56 -16.07 4.98
C THR A 880 4.90 -17.57 5.06
N GLU A 881 5.39 -18.18 3.98
CA GLU A 881 6.09 -19.47 4.05
C GLU A 881 7.29 -19.43 5.01
N SER A 882 7.80 -18.23 5.31
CA SER A 882 8.85 -17.95 6.29
C SER A 882 8.27 -17.55 7.65
N LYS A 883 8.84 -18.08 8.74
CA LYS A 883 8.34 -17.81 10.10
C LYS A 883 8.70 -16.41 10.60
N GLY A 884 9.84 -15.87 10.17
CA GLY A 884 10.46 -14.70 10.78
C GLY A 884 11.45 -15.07 11.87
N VAL A 885 12.06 -14.07 12.51
CA VAL A 885 13.07 -14.22 13.56
C VAL A 885 12.76 -13.36 14.77
N ARG A 886 13.23 -13.82 15.93
CA ARG A 886 13.43 -12.97 17.11
C ARG A 886 14.70 -12.12 16.93
N PHE A 887 14.92 -11.13 17.79
CA PHE A 887 16.10 -10.26 17.71
C PHE A 887 17.42 -11.02 17.94
N ASP A 888 17.48 -11.92 18.92
CA ASP A 888 18.63 -12.79 19.18
C ASP A 888 18.98 -13.66 17.97
N GLU A 889 17.97 -14.29 17.38
CA GLU A 889 18.12 -15.14 16.18
C GLU A 889 18.63 -14.33 14.98
N ALA A 890 18.16 -13.09 14.81
CA ALA A 890 18.60 -12.20 13.72
C ALA A 890 20.09 -11.86 13.86
N ILE A 891 20.52 -11.46 15.06
CA ILE A 891 21.91 -11.09 15.33
C ILE A 891 22.84 -12.31 15.23
N GLN A 892 22.43 -13.48 15.70
CA GLN A 892 23.22 -14.72 15.53
C GLN A 892 23.42 -15.08 14.04
N ILE A 893 22.42 -14.85 13.19
CA ILE A 893 22.54 -15.06 11.74
C ILE A 893 23.50 -14.05 11.11
N ILE A 894 23.46 -12.78 11.56
CA ILE A 894 24.40 -11.75 11.10
C ILE A 894 25.83 -12.10 11.53
N TYR A 895 26.02 -12.57 12.78
CA TYR A 895 27.31 -13.04 13.28
C TYR A 895 27.86 -14.25 12.51
N ASP A 896 27.00 -15.20 12.11
CA ASP A 896 27.40 -16.32 11.24
C ASP A 896 27.96 -15.83 9.90
N LYS A 897 27.50 -14.68 9.39
CA LYS A 897 27.91 -14.15 8.08
C LYS A 897 29.06 -13.15 8.13
N LEU A 898 29.11 -12.31 9.15
CA LEU A 898 30.05 -11.18 9.21
C LEU A 898 31.09 -11.33 10.33
N GLY A 899 30.91 -12.30 11.22
CA GLY A 899 31.77 -12.55 12.38
C GLY A 899 31.27 -11.82 13.64
N LYS A 900 31.16 -12.57 14.75
CA LYS A 900 30.64 -12.07 16.04
C LYS A 900 31.35 -10.79 16.52
N ASN A 901 32.67 -10.75 16.43
CA ASN A 901 33.47 -9.66 16.96
C ASN A 901 33.66 -8.49 15.97
N ASN A 902 33.07 -8.58 14.77
CA ASN A 902 33.26 -7.61 13.70
C ASN A 902 32.06 -6.66 13.51
N ILE A 903 30.95 -6.84 14.20
CA ILE A 903 29.85 -5.86 14.13
C ILE A 903 30.19 -4.70 15.05
N ASN A 904 30.11 -3.47 14.55
CA ASN A 904 30.25 -2.27 15.37
C ASN A 904 28.88 -1.87 15.94
N TRP A 905 27.90 -1.68 15.05
CA TRP A 905 26.53 -1.41 15.47
C TRP A 905 25.52 -2.01 14.48
N ALA A 906 24.32 -2.29 14.97
CA ALA A 906 23.20 -2.78 14.20
C ALA A 906 21.88 -2.21 14.75
N LEU A 907 21.06 -1.66 13.87
CA LEU A 907 19.79 -1.01 14.17
C LEU A 907 18.66 -1.75 13.43
N ASN A 908 17.62 -2.11 14.16
CA ASN A 908 16.36 -2.58 13.61
C ASN A 908 15.53 -1.39 13.11
N LEU A 909 14.87 -1.53 11.96
CA LEU A 909 14.02 -0.48 11.37
C LEU A 909 12.53 -0.87 11.46
N ASP A 910 11.66 -0.15 10.73
CA ASP A 910 10.24 -0.50 10.71
C ASP A 910 10.02 -1.93 10.17
N ASP A 911 9.27 -2.70 10.93
CA ASP A 911 9.22 -4.15 10.82
C ASP A 911 7.89 -4.63 10.21
N GLY A 912 7.68 -5.95 10.21
CA GLY A 912 6.40 -6.50 9.81
C GLY A 912 6.20 -6.42 8.30
N SER A 913 5.15 -5.72 7.85
CA SER A 913 4.79 -5.66 6.44
C SER A 913 5.56 -4.60 5.66
N SER A 914 6.21 -3.67 6.36
CA SER A 914 7.04 -2.63 5.77
C SER A 914 8.36 -3.17 5.23
N VAL A 915 8.83 -4.31 5.76
CA VAL A 915 10.10 -4.97 5.40
C VAL A 915 10.20 -5.19 3.89
N SER A 916 11.01 -4.35 3.25
CA SER A 916 11.25 -4.37 1.82
C SER A 916 12.69 -3.94 1.51
N LEU A 917 13.34 -4.69 0.63
CA LEU A 917 14.64 -4.37 0.08
C LEU A 917 14.62 -4.64 -1.42
N SER A 918 14.90 -3.62 -2.22
CA SER A 918 14.83 -3.64 -3.67
C SER A 918 16.17 -3.27 -4.30
N VAL A 919 16.53 -3.94 -5.39
CA VAL A 919 17.60 -3.50 -6.30
C VAL A 919 17.00 -2.71 -7.45
N VAL A 920 17.66 -1.64 -7.86
CA VAL A 920 17.20 -0.76 -8.94
C VAL A 920 18.11 -0.91 -10.16
N GLU A 921 17.50 -1.11 -11.33
CA GLU A 921 18.18 -1.11 -12.62
C GLU A 921 17.29 -0.42 -13.67
N ASN A 922 17.84 0.58 -14.37
CA ASN A 922 17.13 1.34 -15.41
C ASN A 922 15.80 1.94 -14.91
N GLY A 923 15.78 2.47 -13.68
CA GLY A 923 14.58 3.02 -13.04
C GLY A 923 13.48 2.00 -12.74
N LYS A 924 13.80 0.70 -12.72
CA LYS A 924 12.90 -0.38 -12.27
C LYS A 924 13.41 -0.97 -10.96
N ALA A 925 12.54 -1.03 -9.96
CA ALA A 925 12.80 -1.66 -8.68
C ALA A 925 12.42 -3.14 -8.70
N TYR A 926 13.32 -3.99 -8.20
CA TYR A 926 13.11 -5.43 -8.07
C TYR A 926 13.27 -5.85 -6.61
N VAL A 927 12.16 -6.22 -5.98
CA VAL A 927 12.14 -6.67 -4.57
C VAL A 927 12.95 -7.96 -4.43
N ILE A 928 13.91 -7.95 -3.51
CA ILE A 928 14.86 -9.04 -3.24
C ILE A 928 14.27 -10.03 -2.24
N ASN A 929 13.65 -9.52 -1.17
CA ASN A 929 13.03 -10.31 -0.11
C ASN A 929 11.62 -10.76 -0.51
N TYR A 930 10.93 -11.52 0.36
CA TYR A 930 9.53 -11.91 0.15
C TYR A 930 8.63 -11.21 1.19
N PRO A 931 8.13 -9.99 0.88
CA PRO A 931 7.41 -9.15 1.84
C PRO A 931 6.22 -9.85 2.50
N ALA A 932 6.03 -9.55 3.78
CA ALA A 932 4.88 -10.01 4.54
C ALA A 932 3.60 -9.24 4.14
N PRO A 933 2.43 -9.90 4.15
CA PRO A 933 1.18 -9.18 3.98
C PRO A 933 0.90 -8.25 5.16
N GLY A 934 0.47 -7.03 4.88
CA GLY A 934 -0.05 -6.01 5.82
C GLY A 934 -1.37 -5.44 5.32
N PRO A 935 -1.96 -4.40 5.94
CA PRO A 935 -3.27 -3.87 5.53
C PRO A 935 -3.36 -3.49 4.04
N ASP A 936 -2.28 -2.95 3.47
CA ASP A 936 -2.26 -2.31 2.15
C ASP A 936 -1.59 -3.18 1.07
N ASN A 937 -1.13 -4.38 1.40
CA ASN A 937 -0.39 -5.25 0.48
C ASN A 937 -0.72 -6.74 0.68
N TRP A 938 -0.07 -7.61 -0.09
CA TRP A 938 -0.25 -9.06 -0.06
C TRP A 938 1.08 -9.80 -0.05
N PRO A 939 1.09 -11.12 0.20
CA PRO A 939 2.33 -11.88 0.31
C PRO A 939 3.21 -11.71 -0.94
N GLY A 940 4.43 -11.23 -0.75
CA GLY A 940 5.40 -11.05 -1.82
C GLY A 940 5.34 -9.74 -2.59
N LYS A 941 4.34 -8.89 -2.34
CA LYS A 941 4.28 -7.52 -2.83
C LYS A 941 4.65 -6.59 -1.68
N GLU A 942 5.61 -5.71 -1.90
CA GLU A 942 6.02 -4.71 -0.91
C GLU A 942 4.83 -3.83 -0.49
N ARG A 943 4.75 -3.51 0.80
CA ARG A 943 3.85 -2.46 1.28
C ARG A 943 4.42 -1.11 0.84
N PRO A 944 3.58 -0.15 0.42
CA PRO A 944 3.98 1.25 0.41
C PRO A 944 4.50 1.67 1.80
N ILE A 945 5.54 2.50 1.84
CA ILE A 945 6.28 2.86 3.06
C ILE A 945 6.24 4.36 3.32
N ASN A 946 6.30 4.77 4.59
CA ASN A 946 6.26 6.18 5.01
C ASN A 946 7.63 6.87 4.86
N SER A 947 8.70 6.13 5.09
CA SER A 947 10.07 6.58 4.89
C SER A 947 10.94 5.50 4.27
N PHE A 948 11.97 5.92 3.57
CA PHE A 948 12.84 5.06 2.79
C PHE A 948 14.29 5.50 2.90
N CYS A 949 15.17 4.56 2.61
CA CYS A 949 16.58 4.78 2.39
C CYS A 949 16.92 4.36 0.96
N ILE A 950 17.72 5.17 0.27
CA ILE A 950 18.29 4.87 -1.05
C ILE A 950 19.81 4.76 -0.97
N ILE A 951 20.35 3.80 -1.70
CA ILE A 951 21.78 3.71 -1.99
C ILE A 951 21.97 4.12 -3.45
N MET A 952 22.85 5.09 -3.72
CA MET A 952 23.03 5.67 -5.04
C MET A 952 24.52 5.87 -5.36
N GLU A 953 24.85 6.12 -6.63
CA GLU A 953 26.22 6.46 -7.02
C GLU A 953 26.65 7.79 -6.39
N ASN A 954 27.89 7.83 -5.90
CA ASN A 954 28.47 9.04 -5.36
C ASN A 954 28.83 9.96 -6.54
N SER A 955 28.02 10.98 -6.78
CA SER A 955 28.29 12.02 -7.77
C SER A 955 29.30 13.03 -7.19
N THR A 956 30.53 12.59 -6.94
CA THR A 956 31.65 13.51 -6.77
C THR A 956 32.50 13.47 -8.03
N SER A 957 32.20 14.38 -8.96
CA SER A 957 33.22 14.91 -9.85
C SER A 957 34.15 15.83 -9.06
N ASP A 958 34.85 15.28 -8.07
CA ASP A 958 36.03 15.91 -7.45
C ASP A 958 37.27 15.57 -8.28
N LYS A 959 37.25 16.05 -9.52
CA LYS A 959 38.42 16.27 -10.35
C LYS A 959 38.27 17.62 -11.02
N ASP A 960 38.36 18.67 -10.20
CA ASP A 960 39.29 19.77 -10.36
C ASP A 960 38.88 20.88 -9.39
N GLY A 961 39.89 21.52 -8.81
CA GLY A 961 39.73 22.37 -7.65
C GLY A 961 38.82 23.57 -7.89
N GLY A 962 38.03 23.88 -6.85
CA GLY A 962 37.59 25.22 -6.51
C GLY A 962 36.59 25.86 -7.48
N GLU A 963 35.31 25.80 -7.12
CA GLU A 963 34.54 27.04 -6.95
C GLU A 963 33.32 26.78 -6.05
N LYS A 964 33.12 27.70 -5.10
CA LYS A 964 31.99 27.70 -4.17
C LYS A 964 30.69 27.76 -4.97
N LEU A 965 29.79 26.80 -4.75
CA LEU A 965 28.37 26.96 -5.09
C LEU A 965 27.83 28.12 -4.26
N ASN A 966 27.85 29.32 -4.85
CA ASN A 966 27.13 30.46 -4.31
C ASN A 966 25.65 30.30 -4.62
N ASP A 967 24.84 30.52 -3.58
CA ASP A 967 23.44 30.89 -3.68
C ASP A 967 23.25 31.98 -4.74
N LYS A 968 22.50 31.66 -5.79
CA LYS A 968 21.45 32.50 -6.41
C LYS A 968 20.81 31.76 -7.57
N ASP A 969 19.48 31.70 -7.51
CA ASP A 969 18.58 31.08 -8.47
C ASP A 969 18.88 31.42 -9.93
N ASN A 970 19.38 30.46 -10.71
CA ASN A 970 19.36 30.51 -12.18
C ASN A 970 18.97 29.11 -12.70
N TYR A 971 17.71 28.97 -13.11
CA TYR A 971 17.19 27.75 -13.73
C TYR A 971 17.64 27.71 -15.20
N SER A 972 18.57 26.81 -15.55
CA SER A 972 18.89 26.48 -16.95
C SER A 972 18.24 25.14 -17.34
N TYR A 973 17.77 25.04 -18.59
CA TYR A 973 17.19 23.81 -19.13
C TYR A 973 18.30 22.92 -19.71
N PRO A 974 18.38 21.63 -19.35
CA PRO A 974 19.54 20.78 -19.68
C PRO A 974 19.45 20.26 -21.12
N LEU A 975 19.79 21.10 -22.08
CA LEU A 975 20.11 20.68 -23.44
C LEU A 975 21.42 21.37 -23.81
N SER A 976 22.52 20.62 -23.91
CA SER A 976 23.83 21.19 -24.25
C SER A 976 23.93 21.49 -25.75
N VAL A 977 24.69 22.51 -26.12
CA VAL A 977 24.91 22.88 -27.54
C VAL A 977 25.96 21.95 -28.17
N PRO A 978 25.64 21.16 -29.22
CA PRO A 978 26.60 20.25 -29.85
C PRO A 978 27.84 20.96 -30.41
N GLU A 979 29.03 20.38 -30.22
CA GLU A 979 30.33 20.97 -30.63
C GLU A 979 30.42 21.32 -32.13
N GLU A 980 29.76 20.54 -32.99
CA GLU A 980 29.74 20.78 -34.44
C GLU A 980 29.01 22.09 -34.80
N PHE A 981 27.95 22.43 -34.04
CA PHE A 981 27.16 23.64 -34.27
C PHE A 981 27.84 24.91 -33.71
N GLN A 982 28.69 24.79 -32.69
CA GLN A 982 29.41 25.92 -32.11
C GLN A 982 30.30 26.64 -33.15
N LYS A 983 30.79 25.92 -34.16
CA LYS A 983 31.62 26.50 -35.25
C LYS A 983 30.79 27.19 -36.33
N ILE A 984 29.55 26.74 -36.55
CA ILE A 984 28.68 27.17 -37.66
C ILE A 984 28.07 28.56 -37.41
N VAL A 985 27.74 28.89 -36.15
CA VAL A 985 27.00 30.11 -35.78
C VAL A 985 27.85 31.22 -35.17
N SER A 986 29.18 31.14 -35.27
CA SER A 986 30.20 31.96 -34.57
C SER A 986 30.16 33.49 -34.75
N LYS A 987 29.15 34.04 -35.46
CA LYS A 987 28.96 35.49 -35.67
C LYS A 987 27.54 35.99 -35.34
N GLN A 988 26.67 35.17 -34.76
CA GLN A 988 25.28 35.53 -34.51
C GLN A 988 25.07 35.98 -33.06
N TYR A 989 25.09 37.29 -32.84
CA TYR A 989 24.73 37.92 -31.57
C TYR A 989 23.64 38.95 -31.82
N ALA A 990 22.57 38.88 -31.02
CA ALA A 990 21.52 39.89 -31.00
C ALA A 990 20.94 40.04 -29.60
N LYS A 991 20.84 41.27 -29.11
CA LYS A 991 20.10 41.61 -27.91
C LYS A 991 18.75 42.19 -28.32
N ILE A 992 17.69 41.60 -27.79
CA ILE A 992 16.30 41.91 -28.11
C ILE A 992 15.59 42.28 -26.81
N GLU A 993 14.90 43.40 -26.82
CA GLU A 993 13.95 43.74 -25.76
C GLU A 993 12.57 43.21 -26.14
N VAL A 994 11.94 42.52 -25.19
CA VAL A 994 10.61 41.95 -25.37
C VAL A 994 9.66 42.66 -24.44
N ARG A 995 8.65 43.32 -25.02
CA ARG A 995 7.61 44.03 -24.27
C ARG A 995 6.24 43.51 -24.66
N LEU A 996 5.33 43.41 -23.69
CA LEU A 996 3.93 43.13 -24.00
C LEU A 996 3.33 44.35 -24.72
N SER A 997 2.57 44.12 -25.81
CA SER A 997 1.92 45.17 -26.58
C SER A 997 1.00 46.03 -25.71
N GLU A 998 0.76 47.28 -26.11
CA GLU A 998 -0.08 48.22 -25.35
C GLU A 998 -1.51 47.71 -25.12
N ASP A 999 -2.03 46.86 -26.00
CA ASP A 999 -3.34 46.19 -25.86
C ASP A 999 -3.30 44.89 -25.02
N LYS A 1000 -2.12 44.53 -24.48
CA LYS A 1000 -1.83 43.33 -23.69
C LYS A 1000 -2.18 42.00 -24.37
N THR A 1001 -2.25 41.96 -25.71
CA THR A 1001 -2.64 40.74 -26.43
C THR A 1001 -1.47 39.90 -26.93
N ASN A 1002 -0.33 40.51 -27.23
CA ASN A 1002 0.82 39.85 -27.85
C ASN A 1002 2.13 40.44 -27.32
N TYR A 1003 3.26 39.77 -27.60
CA TYR A 1003 4.58 40.35 -27.35
C TYR A 1003 5.11 41.06 -28.60
N VAL A 1004 5.74 42.22 -28.41
CA VAL A 1004 6.46 43.01 -29.40
C VAL A 1004 7.96 42.84 -29.16
N LEU A 1005 8.72 42.67 -30.24
CA LEU A 1005 10.17 42.50 -30.21
C LEU A 1005 10.84 43.74 -30.79
N GLU A 1006 11.81 44.30 -30.07
CA GLU A 1006 12.67 45.37 -30.54
C GLU A 1006 14.13 44.91 -30.45
N VAL A 1007 14.87 44.94 -31.56
CA VAL A 1007 16.30 44.59 -31.55
C VAL A 1007 17.08 45.79 -31.06
N LEU A 1008 17.74 45.64 -29.90
CA LEU A 1008 18.53 46.68 -29.27
C LEU A 1008 19.97 46.71 -29.79
N GLU A 1009 20.56 45.55 -30.09
CA GLU A 1009 21.98 45.44 -30.45
C GLU A 1009 22.26 44.18 -31.29
N GLY A 1010 23.19 44.25 -32.26
CA GLY A 1010 23.65 43.12 -33.07
C GLY A 1010 22.84 42.82 -34.34
N GLU A 1011 23.18 41.73 -35.04
CA GLU A 1011 22.50 41.27 -36.26
C GLU A 1011 21.59 40.07 -35.94
N SER A 1012 20.27 40.25 -36.11
CA SER A 1012 19.27 39.18 -35.92
C SER A 1012 18.72 38.71 -37.26
N GLN A 1013 18.71 37.39 -37.49
CA GLN A 1013 18.12 36.80 -38.69
C GLN A 1013 16.59 36.90 -38.63
N PRO A 1014 15.89 37.15 -39.76
CA PRO A 1014 14.43 37.23 -39.79
C PRO A 1014 13.73 36.01 -39.15
N LEU A 1015 14.28 34.81 -39.37
CA LEU A 1015 13.78 33.55 -38.81
C LEU A 1015 13.79 33.54 -37.27
N HIS A 1016 14.79 34.19 -36.63
CA HIS A 1016 14.86 34.28 -35.17
C HIS A 1016 13.71 35.15 -34.65
N GLN A 1017 13.48 36.31 -35.26
CA GLN A 1017 12.40 37.20 -34.87
C GLN A 1017 11.02 36.53 -35.05
N GLU A 1018 10.78 35.86 -36.17
CA GLU A 1018 9.52 35.16 -36.43
C GLU A 1018 9.28 34.00 -35.46
N THR A 1019 10.31 33.19 -35.19
CA THR A 1019 10.22 32.05 -34.28
C THR A 1019 9.97 32.50 -32.84
N ILE A 1020 10.72 33.51 -32.37
CA ILE A 1020 10.56 34.07 -31.03
C ILE A 1020 9.16 34.67 -30.89
N LYS A 1021 8.73 35.50 -31.85
CA LYS A 1021 7.39 36.12 -31.83
C LYS A 1021 6.28 35.09 -31.81
N SER A 1022 6.38 34.03 -32.62
CA SER A 1022 5.41 32.94 -32.65
C SER A 1022 5.31 32.21 -31.31
N LYS A 1023 6.45 31.83 -30.72
CA LYS A 1023 6.50 31.11 -29.43
C LYS A 1023 6.01 31.95 -28.26
N LEU A 1024 6.38 33.23 -28.21
CA LEU A 1024 5.91 34.15 -27.17
C LEU A 1024 4.41 34.43 -27.27
N ASN A 1025 3.85 34.51 -28.48
CA ASN A 1025 2.41 34.67 -28.65
C ASN A 1025 1.62 33.40 -28.29
N GLN A 1026 2.15 32.21 -28.57
CA GLN A 1026 1.58 30.95 -28.05
C GLN A 1026 1.59 30.91 -26.52
N LEU A 1027 2.69 31.36 -25.91
CA LEU A 1027 2.82 31.44 -24.46
C LEU A 1027 1.79 32.41 -23.87
N SER A 1028 1.63 33.61 -24.44
CA SER A 1028 0.60 34.59 -24.05
C SER A 1028 -0.82 34.00 -24.07
N GLN A 1029 -1.15 33.19 -25.08
CA GLN A 1029 -2.44 32.51 -25.16
C GLN A 1029 -2.64 31.45 -24.06
N LEU A 1030 -1.59 30.69 -23.71
CA LEU A 1030 -1.63 29.71 -22.63
C LEU A 1030 -1.82 30.36 -21.25
N ILE A 1031 -1.19 31.52 -21.02
CA ILE A 1031 -1.22 32.23 -19.73
C ILE A 1031 -2.59 32.87 -19.44
N LYS A 1032 -3.36 33.28 -20.46
CA LYS A 1032 -4.73 33.82 -20.27
C LYS A 1032 -5.68 32.85 -19.53
N GLY A 1033 -5.36 31.57 -19.45
CA GLY A 1033 -6.11 30.55 -18.69
C GLY A 1033 -5.69 30.37 -17.22
N TYR A 1034 -4.56 30.92 -16.78
CA TYR A 1034 -3.99 30.71 -15.44
C TYR A 1034 -3.93 32.02 -14.66
N LYS A 1035 -4.72 32.16 -13.58
CA LYS A 1035 -4.57 33.26 -12.61
C LYS A 1035 -3.38 32.95 -11.68
N ILE A 1036 -2.14 33.31 -12.04
CA ILE A 1036 -1.00 33.62 -11.14
C ILE A 1036 0.18 34.17 -11.97
N THR A 1037 0.92 35.09 -11.36
CA THR A 1037 2.06 35.91 -11.82
C THR A 1037 3.23 35.15 -12.47
N ALA A 1038 3.33 35.20 -13.81
CA ALA A 1038 4.54 35.19 -14.67
C ALA A 1038 4.10 34.93 -16.13
N PRO A 1039 4.73 35.50 -17.18
CA PRO A 1039 6.00 36.24 -17.24
C PRO A 1039 5.86 37.75 -16.96
N PRO A 1040 6.97 38.46 -16.72
CA PRO A 1040 7.00 39.92 -16.56
C PRO A 1040 6.49 40.67 -17.81
N GLU A 1041 5.96 41.89 -17.62
CA GLU A 1041 5.47 42.75 -18.71
C GLU A 1041 6.60 43.13 -19.68
N GLU A 1042 7.83 43.20 -19.19
CA GLU A 1042 9.05 43.45 -19.97
C GLU A 1042 10.19 42.55 -19.51
N PHE A 1043 10.93 41.99 -20.46
CA PHE A 1043 12.15 41.24 -20.20
C PHE A 1043 13.11 41.30 -21.39
N ASN A 1044 14.38 41.09 -21.11
CA ASN A 1044 15.42 41.06 -22.13
C ASN A 1044 15.61 39.64 -22.65
N LEU A 1045 15.85 39.51 -23.94
CA LEU A 1045 16.25 38.26 -24.57
C LEU A 1045 17.55 38.49 -25.32
N VAL A 1046 18.61 37.78 -24.92
CA VAL A 1046 19.93 37.89 -25.52
C VAL A 1046 20.21 36.60 -26.28
N ILE A 1047 20.26 36.69 -27.60
CA ILE A 1047 20.76 35.61 -28.45
C ILE A 1047 22.27 35.74 -28.49
N THR A 1048 22.98 34.76 -27.93
CA THR A 1048 24.44 34.81 -27.82
C THR A 1048 25.09 33.47 -28.10
N THR A 1049 26.23 33.52 -28.79
CA THR A 1049 27.14 32.37 -28.94
C THR A 1049 28.06 32.18 -27.74
N ASP A 1050 28.01 33.09 -26.76
CA ASP A 1050 28.78 32.93 -25.52
C ASP A 1050 28.18 31.82 -24.65
N LEU A 1051 28.91 30.71 -24.59
CA LEU A 1051 28.54 29.55 -23.77
C LEU A 1051 28.63 29.84 -22.27
N ALA A 1052 29.37 30.85 -21.82
CA ALA A 1052 29.36 31.24 -20.41
C ALA A 1052 28.01 31.88 -20.04
N SER A 1053 27.50 32.78 -20.89
CA SER A 1053 26.19 33.43 -20.72
C SER A 1053 25.01 32.45 -20.80
N THR A 1054 25.15 31.35 -21.55
CA THR A 1054 24.14 30.28 -21.63
C THR A 1054 24.46 29.07 -20.74
N GLN A 1055 25.52 29.13 -19.93
CA GLN A 1055 26.02 28.04 -19.08
C GLN A 1055 26.20 26.70 -19.82
N GLY A 1056 26.64 26.74 -21.08
CA GLY A 1056 26.87 25.57 -21.94
C GLY A 1056 25.58 24.93 -22.50
N ASN A 1057 24.41 25.51 -22.23
CA ASN A 1057 23.10 25.01 -22.65
C ASN A 1057 22.50 25.85 -23.79
N VAL A 1058 21.39 25.36 -24.36
CA VAL A 1058 20.67 26.06 -25.42
C VAL A 1058 19.98 27.34 -24.91
N ALA A 1059 19.60 27.39 -23.64
CA ALA A 1059 19.07 28.61 -23.02
C ALA A 1059 19.37 28.65 -21.51
N ALA A 1060 19.55 29.86 -20.98
CA ALA A 1060 19.70 30.14 -19.56
C ALA A 1060 18.92 31.41 -19.18
N VAL A 1061 18.56 31.55 -17.91
CA VAL A 1061 17.85 32.73 -17.41
C VAL A 1061 18.66 33.36 -16.29
N ASP A 1062 18.84 34.67 -16.34
CA ASP A 1062 19.29 35.52 -15.23
C ASP A 1062 18.06 36.24 -14.65
N LEU A 1063 17.55 35.69 -13.55
CA LEU A 1063 16.35 36.20 -12.87
C LEU A 1063 16.58 37.60 -12.27
N SER A 1064 17.82 37.93 -11.91
CA SER A 1064 18.14 39.24 -11.32
C SER A 1064 18.09 40.38 -12.32
N LYS A 1065 18.23 40.08 -13.62
CA LYS A 1065 18.23 41.05 -14.71
C LYS A 1065 17.03 40.90 -15.64
N ASN A 1066 16.07 40.03 -15.32
CA ASN A 1066 14.98 39.63 -16.21
C ASN A 1066 15.49 39.33 -17.63
N THR A 1067 16.62 38.62 -17.73
CA THR A 1067 17.28 38.37 -19.02
C THR A 1067 17.31 36.89 -19.34
N VAL A 1068 16.79 36.52 -20.50
CA VAL A 1068 16.86 35.16 -21.03
C VAL A 1068 17.96 35.10 -22.09
N PHE A 1069 18.96 34.27 -21.87
CA PHE A 1069 20.00 33.99 -22.85
C PHE A 1069 19.62 32.77 -23.69
N ILE A 1070 19.71 32.87 -25.01
CA ILE A 1070 19.41 31.78 -25.94
C ILE A 1070 20.60 31.61 -26.88
N HIS A 1071 21.07 30.38 -27.03
CA HIS A 1071 22.07 30.07 -28.05
C HIS A 1071 21.39 29.96 -29.43
N PRO A 1072 21.98 30.50 -30.52
CA PRO A 1072 21.39 30.44 -31.86
C PRO A 1072 20.95 29.06 -32.35
N TYR A 1073 21.56 27.98 -31.80
CA TYR A 1073 21.17 26.59 -32.03
C TYR A 1073 19.68 26.30 -31.78
N PHE A 1074 19.02 27.06 -30.91
CA PHE A 1074 17.58 26.92 -30.67
C PHE A 1074 16.73 27.12 -31.94
N PHE A 1075 17.22 27.92 -32.90
CA PHE A 1075 16.48 28.33 -34.09
C PHE A 1075 16.77 27.48 -35.35
N TYR A 1076 17.68 26.50 -35.26
CA TYR A 1076 18.10 25.65 -36.38
C TYR A 1076 17.30 24.36 -36.49
#